data_AF-A0A8I5U3K1-F1
#
_entry.id   AF-A0A8I5U3K1-F1
#
_cell.length_a   1.000
_cell.length_b   1.000
_cell.length_c   1.000
_cell.angle_alpha   90.00
_cell.angle_beta   90.00
_cell.angle_gamma   90.00
#
_symmetry.space_group_name_H-M   'P 1'
#
loop_
_entity.id
_entity.type
_entity.pdbx_description
1 polymer ?
#
loop_
_entity_poly.entity_id
_entity_poly.type
_entity_poly.pdbx_seq_one_letter_code
_entity_poly.pdbx_strand_id
1 'polypeptide(L)'
;MPRMLSYSTGPLQPQPKKPEDEPQETAHRTRVSSCCLYICQGIRGLWGTTLTENTAENRELYVKTTLRELLVYIVFLVDICLLTYGMTSSSAYYYTKVMSELFLHTPSDTGVSFQAISSMADFWDFAQGPLLDSLYWTKWYNNQSLGHGSHSFIYYENMLLGVPRLRQLKVRNDSCVVHEDFREDILSCYDVYSPDKEEQLPFGPLNGTAWTYHSQDELGGSSHWGRLTSYSGGGYYLDLPGSRQGSAEALRDLQEGLWLDRGTRVVFIDFSVYNANINLFCVLRLVVEFPATGGAIPSWQIRTVKLIRYVSNWDFFIVGCEVIFCVFIFYYVVEEILELHIHRLRYLSSIWNILDLVVILLSIVAVGFHIFRTLEVNRLMGKLLQQPNTYADFEFLAFCQTQYNNMNAVNLFFAWIKIFKYISFNKTMTQLSSTLARCAKDILGFAVMFFIVFFAYAQLGYLLFGTQVENFSTFIKCIFTQFRIILGDFDYNAIDNANRILGPAYFVTYVFFVFFVLLNMFLAIINDTYSEVKEELAGQKDELQLSDLLKQGYNKTLLRLRLRKERVSDVQKVLQGGEQETQFEDFTNTLRELGHAEHEITELTATFTKFDRDGNRILDEKEQGKMRQDLEEERVALNTEIEKLGRSIVSSPQGESGPEAARAGGWVSGEEFYMLTRRVMQLETVLEGVVSQIDAVSSKLKMLERKGWLAPSPGVKEQAIWKHPQPAPAVTPDPWGVQGGQESEVPYKREEEALEERRLSRGEIPMLQRS
;
A
#
# COMPACT_ATOMS: atom_id res chain seq x y z
N MET A 1 37.48 38.82 63.76
CA MET A 1 38.94 38.89 63.52
C MET A 1 39.49 37.48 63.55
N PRO A 2 40.46 37.06 62.70
CA PRO A 2 40.95 37.59 61.40
C PRO A 2 40.84 36.53 60.25
N ARG A 3 40.77 36.83 58.92
CA ARG A 3 41.78 37.30 57.90
C ARG A 3 42.90 36.26 57.61
N MET A 4 43.39 35.92 56.40
CA MET A 4 43.73 36.57 55.09
C MET A 4 43.98 35.45 54.02
N LEU A 5 43.56 35.50 52.74
CA LEU A 5 44.16 36.06 51.49
C LEU A 5 45.45 35.41 50.88
N SER A 6 45.29 34.78 49.69
CA SER A 6 45.93 35.13 48.36
C SER A 6 46.93 34.17 47.62
N TYR A 7 46.74 34.07 46.27
CA TYR A 7 47.61 33.73 45.09
C TYR A 7 48.19 32.30 44.92
N SER A 8 48.51 31.68 43.76
CA SER A 8 48.43 31.93 42.28
C SER A 8 49.01 30.71 41.49
N THR A 9 48.52 30.48 40.25
CA THR A 9 49.19 29.95 39.01
C THR A 9 49.82 28.52 38.87
N GLY A 10 49.17 27.69 38.03
CA GLY A 10 49.66 27.06 36.76
C GLY A 10 50.88 26.10 36.71
N PRO A 11 50.80 24.95 36.01
CA PRO A 11 51.99 24.15 35.65
C PRO A 11 52.45 24.30 34.18
N LEU A 12 53.76 24.11 34.02
CA LEU A 12 54.67 24.35 32.90
C LEU A 12 54.52 23.43 31.68
N GLN A 13 54.91 23.98 30.51
CA GLN A 13 55.40 23.26 29.32
C GLN A 13 56.81 22.66 29.56
N PRO A 14 57.19 21.64 28.76
CA PRO A 14 58.32 21.87 27.84
C PRO A 14 58.17 21.23 26.44
N GLN A 15 58.66 21.95 25.41
CA GLN A 15 59.09 21.44 24.09
C GLN A 15 60.57 20.95 24.15
N PRO A 16 61.21 20.43 23.06
CA PRO A 16 60.79 19.48 22.03
C PRO A 16 61.82 18.32 21.85
N LYS A 17 61.48 17.21 21.16
CA LYS A 17 62.46 16.22 20.66
C LYS A 17 62.33 16.01 19.14
N LYS A 18 63.49 15.87 18.49
CA LYS A 18 63.75 15.67 17.05
C LYS A 18 63.16 14.35 16.50
N PRO A 19 62.96 14.25 15.17
CA PRO A 19 62.40 13.06 14.52
C PRO A 19 63.48 12.00 14.27
N GLU A 20 63.15 10.73 14.49
CA GLU A 20 63.91 9.55 14.04
C GLU A 20 63.03 8.70 13.12
N ASP A 21 63.70 8.03 12.20
CA ASP A 21 63.28 7.51 10.91
C ASP A 21 62.14 6.47 10.89
N GLU A 22 61.28 6.58 9.86
CA GLU A 22 60.34 5.54 9.43
C GLU A 22 61.06 4.35 8.78
N PRO A 23 60.59 3.10 8.94
CA PRO A 23 61.06 1.98 8.15
C PRO A 23 60.41 1.98 6.75
N GLN A 24 61.25 1.94 5.72
CA GLN A 24 60.86 1.68 4.33
C GLN A 24 60.18 0.30 4.18
N GLU A 25 58.86 0.30 3.98
CA GLU A 25 58.17 -0.86 3.41
C GLU A 25 58.39 -0.92 1.90
N THR A 26 59.07 -1.98 1.48
CA THR A 26 59.32 -2.36 0.09
C THR A 26 58.01 -2.59 -0.67
N ALA A 27 57.74 -1.76 -1.68
CA ALA A 27 56.64 -1.91 -2.61
C ALA A 27 56.81 -3.17 -3.49
N HIS A 28 56.17 -4.28 -3.08
CA HIS A 28 55.92 -5.40 -3.99
C HIS A 28 54.77 -5.03 -4.93
N ARG A 29 55.14 -4.62 -6.15
CA ARG A 29 54.22 -4.23 -7.22
C ARG A 29 53.55 -5.47 -7.81
N THR A 30 52.49 -5.96 -7.18
CA THR A 30 51.63 -6.99 -7.77
C THR A 30 50.82 -6.35 -8.89
N ARG A 31 51.17 -6.72 -10.13
CA ARG A 31 50.55 -6.24 -11.37
C ARG A 31 49.14 -6.84 -11.47
N VAL A 32 48.17 -6.25 -10.78
CA VAL A 32 46.74 -6.57 -10.98
C VAL A 32 46.39 -6.11 -12.38
N SER A 33 45.90 -7.06 -13.18
CA SER A 33 45.42 -6.86 -14.55
C SER A 33 44.55 -5.60 -14.66
N SER A 34 44.92 -4.70 -15.57
CA SER A 34 44.18 -3.46 -15.87
C SER A 34 42.71 -3.73 -16.24
N CYS A 35 42.37 -4.96 -16.65
CA CYS A 35 41.01 -5.38 -16.94
C CYS A 35 40.17 -5.55 -15.66
N CYS A 36 40.75 -6.08 -14.57
CA CYS A 36 40.07 -6.18 -13.27
C CYS A 36 39.80 -4.80 -12.65
N LEU A 37 40.68 -3.83 -12.85
CA LEU A 37 40.46 -2.45 -12.39
C LEU A 37 39.36 -1.73 -13.18
N TYR A 38 39.25 -1.96 -14.49
CA TYR A 38 38.14 -1.45 -15.31
C TYR A 38 36.81 -2.13 -14.98
N ILE A 39 36.82 -3.43 -14.71
CA ILE A 39 35.64 -4.16 -14.25
C ILE A 39 35.25 -3.71 -12.84
N CYS A 40 36.19 -3.52 -11.90
CA CYS A 40 35.93 -2.95 -10.59
C CYS A 40 35.47 -1.49 -10.64
N GLN A 41 35.96 -0.66 -11.57
CA GLN A 41 35.46 0.71 -11.79
C GLN A 41 34.06 0.73 -12.42
N GLY A 42 33.77 -0.18 -13.35
CA GLY A 42 32.43 -0.38 -13.91
C GLY A 42 31.42 -0.91 -12.88
N ILE A 43 31.86 -1.84 -12.02
CA ILE A 43 31.10 -2.34 -10.88
C ILE A 43 30.88 -1.22 -9.87
N ARG A 44 31.91 -0.42 -9.52
CA ARG A 44 31.76 0.71 -8.59
C ARG A 44 30.80 1.78 -9.13
N GLY A 45 30.80 2.01 -10.44
CA GLY A 45 29.86 2.93 -11.09
C GLY A 45 28.42 2.43 -11.13
N LEU A 46 28.18 1.11 -11.15
CA LEU A 46 26.85 0.51 -11.14
C LEU A 46 26.30 0.28 -9.72
N TRP A 47 27.19 0.18 -8.72
CA TRP A 47 26.89 -0.14 -7.32
C TRP A 47 26.96 1.06 -6.36
N GLY A 48 27.28 2.26 -6.85
CA GLY A 48 27.31 3.47 -6.04
C GLY A 48 25.90 3.89 -5.60
N THR A 49 25.62 3.79 -4.31
CA THR A 49 24.42 4.33 -3.67
C THR A 49 24.74 5.68 -3.03
N THR A 50 23.70 6.47 -2.75
CA THR A 50 23.83 7.72 -1.98
C THR A 50 24.54 7.56 -0.62
N LEU A 51 24.53 6.35 -0.06
CA LEU A 51 25.13 5.98 1.22
C LEU A 51 26.56 5.42 1.11
N THR A 52 27.01 5.01 -0.08
CA THR A 52 28.35 4.44 -0.32
C THR A 52 29.30 5.41 -1.03
N GLU A 53 28.78 6.42 -1.73
CA GLU A 53 29.58 7.49 -2.34
C GLU A 53 29.62 8.76 -1.46
N ASN A 54 30.74 9.50 -1.49
CA ASN A 54 30.89 10.78 -0.80
C ASN A 54 30.13 11.88 -1.54
N THR A 55 28.81 11.90 -1.35
CA THR A 55 27.90 12.80 -2.08
C THR A 55 27.78 14.20 -1.46
N ALA A 56 28.46 14.45 -0.33
CA ALA A 56 28.40 15.69 0.41
C ALA A 56 28.94 16.93 -0.35
N GLU A 57 29.87 16.72 -1.29
CA GLU A 57 30.52 17.83 -2.02
C GLU A 57 29.93 18.10 -3.41
N ASN A 58 29.22 17.13 -4.03
CA ASN A 58 28.70 17.24 -5.40
C ASN A 58 27.19 16.98 -5.48
N ARG A 59 26.38 18.05 -5.41
CA ARG A 59 24.90 17.98 -5.53
C ARG A 59 24.40 17.41 -6.87
N GLU A 60 25.11 17.65 -7.97
CA GLU A 60 24.78 17.04 -9.28
C GLU A 60 24.95 15.51 -9.26
N LEU A 61 25.99 15.02 -8.55
CA LEU A 61 26.22 13.60 -8.38
C LEU A 61 25.09 12.97 -7.55
N TYR A 62 24.68 13.61 -6.45
CA TYR A 62 23.55 13.17 -5.62
C TYR A 62 22.26 13.01 -6.40
N VAL A 63 21.87 14.01 -7.18
CA VAL A 63 20.62 13.94 -7.96
C VAL A 63 20.70 12.83 -9.01
N LYS A 64 21.87 12.66 -9.66
CA LYS A 64 22.06 11.63 -10.68
C LYS A 64 22.04 10.21 -10.08
N THR A 65 22.67 10.00 -8.93
CA THR A 65 22.68 8.70 -8.24
C THR A 65 21.28 8.33 -7.77
N THR A 66 20.56 9.27 -7.15
CA THR A 66 19.23 8.98 -6.60
C THR A 66 18.17 8.83 -7.71
N LEU A 67 18.29 9.54 -8.83
CA LEU A 67 17.41 9.32 -9.99
C LEU A 67 17.66 7.95 -10.64
N ARG A 68 18.92 7.49 -10.67
CA ARG A 68 19.25 6.12 -11.10
C ARG A 68 18.63 5.09 -10.15
N GLU A 69 18.79 5.25 -8.84
CA GLU A 69 18.17 4.37 -7.83
C GLU A 69 16.66 4.31 -8.00
N LEU A 70 15.99 5.47 -8.21
CA LEU A 70 14.56 5.54 -8.48
C LEU A 70 14.16 4.78 -9.75
N LEU A 71 14.90 4.92 -10.85
CA LEU A 71 14.59 4.21 -12.09
C LEU A 71 14.72 2.68 -11.92
N VAL A 72 15.80 2.21 -11.28
CA VAL A 72 15.98 0.79 -10.95
C VAL A 72 14.83 0.30 -10.06
N TYR A 73 14.45 1.10 -9.08
CA TYR A 73 13.36 0.78 -8.17
C TYR A 73 11.98 0.74 -8.85
N ILE A 74 11.71 1.63 -9.80
CA ILE A 74 10.47 1.60 -10.60
C ILE A 74 10.39 0.31 -11.42
N VAL A 75 11.50 -0.13 -12.01
CA VAL A 75 11.53 -1.41 -12.75
C VAL A 75 11.25 -2.59 -11.82
N PHE A 76 11.87 -2.61 -10.64
CA PHE A 76 11.56 -3.60 -9.61
C PHE A 76 10.08 -3.59 -9.18
N LEU A 77 9.51 -2.39 -8.98
CA LEU A 77 8.11 -2.23 -8.61
C LEU A 77 7.15 -2.75 -9.69
N VAL A 78 7.44 -2.45 -10.95
CA VAL A 78 6.66 -2.96 -12.08
C VAL A 78 6.74 -4.48 -12.14
N ASP A 79 7.92 -5.05 -11.93
CA ASP A 79 8.14 -6.50 -11.93
C ASP A 79 7.35 -7.21 -10.81
N ILE A 80 7.43 -6.73 -9.56
CA ILE A 80 6.65 -7.31 -8.45
C ILE A 80 5.13 -7.16 -8.69
N CYS A 81 4.68 -6.05 -9.29
CA CYS A 81 3.27 -5.87 -9.67
C CYS A 81 2.84 -6.91 -10.71
N LEU A 82 3.66 -7.13 -11.75
CA LEU A 82 3.39 -8.16 -12.78
C LEU A 82 3.31 -9.55 -12.18
N LEU A 83 4.19 -9.88 -11.21
CA LEU A 83 4.15 -11.16 -10.50
C LEU A 83 2.87 -11.33 -9.67
N THR A 84 2.46 -10.30 -8.92
CA THR A 84 1.25 -10.38 -8.11
C THR A 84 -0.02 -10.46 -8.96
N TYR A 85 -0.17 -9.56 -9.95
CA TYR A 85 -1.34 -9.54 -10.81
C TYR A 85 -1.39 -10.73 -11.78
N GLY A 86 -0.23 -11.19 -12.25
CA GLY A 86 -0.13 -12.37 -13.11
C GLY A 86 -0.58 -13.66 -12.43
N MET A 87 -0.47 -13.75 -11.10
CA MET A 87 -0.96 -14.90 -10.34
C MET A 87 -2.45 -14.82 -9.96
N THR A 88 -3.00 -13.61 -9.81
CA THR A 88 -4.38 -13.40 -9.38
C THR A 88 -5.31 -13.21 -10.58
N SER A 89 -6.12 -14.21 -10.90
CA SER A 89 -7.18 -14.07 -11.91
C SER A 89 -8.42 -13.42 -11.31
N SER A 90 -9.04 -12.49 -12.05
CA SER A 90 -10.34 -11.90 -11.67
C SER A 90 -11.47 -12.94 -11.61
N SER A 91 -11.36 -14.03 -12.39
CA SER A 91 -12.34 -15.13 -12.38
C SER A 91 -12.35 -15.92 -11.07
N ALA A 92 -11.28 -15.85 -10.27
CA ALA A 92 -11.19 -16.55 -8.99
C ALA A 92 -12.30 -16.12 -8.01
N TYR A 93 -12.68 -14.83 -8.02
CA TYR A 93 -13.76 -14.32 -7.18
C TYR A 93 -15.11 -14.94 -7.51
N TYR A 94 -15.50 -14.94 -8.79
CA TYR A 94 -16.77 -15.51 -9.23
C TYR A 94 -16.83 -17.02 -8.97
N TYR A 95 -15.69 -17.70 -9.12
CA TYR A 95 -15.62 -19.12 -8.82
C TYR A 95 -15.85 -19.41 -7.33
N THR A 96 -15.20 -18.66 -6.43
CA THR A 96 -15.46 -18.75 -4.99
C THR A 96 -16.91 -18.42 -4.65
N LYS A 97 -17.47 -17.37 -5.28
CA LYS A 97 -18.85 -16.93 -5.03
C LYS A 97 -19.87 -18.01 -5.38
N VAL A 98 -19.77 -18.61 -6.57
CA VAL A 98 -20.70 -19.66 -7.01
C VAL A 98 -20.60 -20.90 -6.11
N MET A 99 -19.39 -21.29 -5.73
CA MET A 99 -19.18 -22.40 -4.79
C MET A 99 -19.74 -22.09 -3.38
N SER A 100 -19.59 -20.84 -2.94
CA SER A 100 -20.16 -20.36 -1.68
C SER A 100 -21.70 -20.39 -1.71
N GLU A 101 -22.33 -19.94 -2.79
CA GLU A 101 -23.79 -19.96 -2.93
C GLU A 101 -24.33 -21.38 -2.89
N LEU A 102 -23.69 -22.32 -3.61
CA LEU A 102 -24.11 -23.73 -3.67
C LEU A 102 -24.03 -24.43 -2.30
N PHE A 103 -22.91 -24.31 -1.58
CA PHE A 103 -22.71 -25.09 -0.35
C PHE A 103 -23.22 -24.40 0.92
N LEU A 104 -23.32 -23.06 0.93
CA LEU A 104 -23.68 -22.33 2.15
C LEU A 104 -25.13 -21.89 2.20
N HIS A 105 -25.73 -21.53 1.05
CA HIS A 105 -27.02 -20.87 0.98
C HIS A 105 -28.16 -21.77 0.48
N THR A 106 -27.85 -22.90 -0.19
CA THR A 106 -28.86 -23.85 -0.63
C THR A 106 -29.54 -24.50 0.59
N PRO A 107 -30.86 -24.32 0.75
CA PRO A 107 -31.58 -24.91 1.88
C PRO A 107 -31.90 -26.38 1.63
N SER A 108 -32.03 -27.14 2.72
CA SER A 108 -32.65 -28.48 2.71
C SER A 108 -34.17 -28.39 2.47
N ASP A 109 -34.81 -29.55 2.30
CA ASP A 109 -36.28 -29.66 2.28
C ASP A 109 -36.92 -29.12 3.57
N THR A 110 -36.18 -29.14 4.69
CA THR A 110 -36.57 -28.57 5.98
C THR A 110 -36.33 -27.06 6.08
N GLY A 111 -35.76 -26.44 5.04
CA GLY A 111 -35.47 -25.01 4.96
C GLY A 111 -34.16 -24.58 5.62
N VAL A 112 -33.35 -25.53 6.10
CA VAL A 112 -32.10 -25.27 6.81
C VAL A 112 -30.94 -25.18 5.81
N SER A 113 -30.24 -24.05 5.80
CA SER A 113 -28.97 -23.89 5.07
C SER A 113 -27.78 -24.12 6.00
N PHE A 114 -26.58 -24.29 5.43
CA PHE A 114 -25.38 -24.54 6.24
C PHE A 114 -25.11 -23.43 7.27
N GLN A 115 -25.34 -22.16 6.90
CA GLN A 115 -25.14 -21.02 7.80
C GLN A 115 -26.14 -20.98 8.96
N ALA A 116 -27.31 -21.59 8.78
CA ALA A 116 -28.39 -21.62 9.75
C ALA A 116 -28.36 -22.87 10.65
N ILE A 117 -27.35 -23.75 10.51
CA ILE A 117 -27.20 -24.93 11.37
C ILE A 117 -27.07 -24.50 12.82
N SER A 118 -28.00 -24.94 13.65
CA SER A 118 -28.06 -24.61 15.08
C SER A 118 -28.04 -25.85 15.98
N SER A 119 -28.41 -27.01 15.44
CA SER A 119 -28.50 -28.28 16.15
C SER A 119 -27.73 -29.41 15.45
N MET A 120 -27.52 -30.54 16.15
CA MET A 120 -26.96 -31.75 15.54
C MET A 120 -27.92 -32.40 14.53
N ALA A 121 -29.23 -32.22 14.70
CA ALA A 121 -30.22 -32.73 13.74
C ALA A 121 -30.14 -31.93 12.43
N ASP A 122 -30.04 -30.61 12.53
CA ASP A 122 -29.85 -29.69 11.39
C ASP A 122 -28.61 -30.08 10.57
N PHE A 123 -27.53 -30.50 11.24
CA PHE A 123 -26.33 -30.99 10.57
C PHE A 123 -26.60 -32.24 9.73
N TRP A 124 -27.33 -33.21 10.27
CA TRP A 124 -27.65 -34.44 9.54
C TRP A 124 -28.59 -34.18 8.35
N ASP A 125 -29.59 -33.31 8.53
CA ASP A 125 -30.47 -32.86 7.45
C ASP A 125 -29.66 -32.21 6.31
N PHE A 126 -28.69 -31.35 6.66
CA PHE A 126 -27.78 -30.74 5.70
C PHE A 126 -26.89 -31.78 5.01
N ALA A 127 -26.29 -32.69 5.78
CA ALA A 127 -25.34 -33.68 5.29
C ALA A 127 -25.99 -34.70 4.34
N GLN A 128 -27.23 -35.12 4.59
CA GLN A 128 -27.94 -36.10 3.76
C GLN A 128 -28.69 -35.48 2.58
N GLY A 129 -29.08 -34.19 2.67
CA GLY A 129 -29.76 -33.48 1.60
C GLY A 129 -28.81 -32.59 0.79
N PRO A 130 -28.75 -31.26 1.07
CA PRO A 130 -28.02 -30.28 0.28
C PRO A 130 -26.58 -30.64 -0.05
N LEU A 131 -25.83 -31.23 0.89
CA LEU A 131 -24.43 -31.59 0.68
C LEU A 131 -24.27 -32.64 -0.43
N LEU A 132 -25.02 -33.74 -0.37
CA LEU A 132 -24.94 -34.82 -1.36
C LEU A 132 -25.45 -34.38 -2.73
N ASP A 133 -26.55 -33.62 -2.75
CA ASP A 133 -27.12 -33.12 -4.00
C ASP A 133 -26.19 -32.10 -4.69
N SER A 134 -25.44 -31.33 -3.91
CA SER A 134 -24.44 -30.39 -4.42
C SER A 134 -23.16 -31.07 -4.90
N LEU A 135 -22.73 -32.17 -4.26
CA LEU A 135 -21.52 -32.91 -4.64
C LEU A 135 -21.73 -33.84 -5.84
N TYR A 136 -22.88 -34.49 -5.94
CA TYR A 136 -23.13 -35.59 -6.88
C TYR A 136 -24.23 -35.27 -7.90
N TRP A 137 -23.83 -34.68 -9.02
CA TRP A 137 -24.75 -34.32 -10.11
C TRP A 137 -24.91 -35.51 -11.05
N THR A 138 -26.08 -36.13 -11.03
CA THR A 138 -26.34 -37.35 -11.83
C THR A 138 -27.04 -37.06 -13.16
N LYS A 139 -27.62 -35.87 -13.31
CA LYS A 139 -28.45 -35.50 -14.46
C LYS A 139 -28.08 -34.13 -14.99
N TRP A 140 -28.23 -33.98 -16.30
CA TRP A 140 -28.20 -32.70 -17.01
C TRP A 140 -29.47 -31.87 -16.72
N TYR A 141 -29.43 -30.59 -17.07
CA TYR A 141 -30.59 -29.68 -16.99
C TYR A 141 -31.82 -30.17 -17.77
N ASN A 142 -31.62 -31.02 -18.77
CA ASN A 142 -32.67 -31.68 -19.56
C ASN A 142 -33.09 -33.05 -19.00
N ASN A 143 -32.71 -33.38 -17.76
CA ASN A 143 -33.01 -34.62 -17.03
C ASN A 143 -32.40 -35.90 -17.65
N GLN A 144 -31.48 -35.77 -18.62
CA GLN A 144 -30.70 -36.90 -19.14
C GLN A 144 -29.56 -37.24 -18.17
N SER A 145 -29.16 -38.51 -18.08
CA SER A 145 -28.05 -38.90 -17.21
C SER A 145 -26.72 -38.31 -17.69
N LEU A 146 -25.85 -37.92 -16.75
CA LEU A 146 -24.55 -37.30 -17.04
C LEU A 146 -23.50 -38.29 -17.63
N GLY A 147 -23.91 -39.51 -17.98
CA GLY A 147 -23.02 -40.62 -18.36
C GLY A 147 -22.34 -41.27 -17.15
N HIS A 148 -21.85 -42.51 -17.33
CA HIS A 148 -21.10 -43.26 -16.30
C HIS A 148 -19.61 -42.87 -16.30
N GLY A 149 -19.32 -41.62 -15.96
CA GLY A 149 -17.95 -41.23 -15.58
C GLY A 149 -17.65 -41.69 -14.15
N SER A 150 -16.39 -42.02 -13.86
CA SER A 150 -15.93 -42.30 -12.49
C SER A 150 -15.95 -41.06 -11.58
N HIS A 151 -16.06 -39.86 -12.16
CA HIS A 151 -15.97 -38.58 -11.46
C HIS A 151 -17.28 -37.79 -11.55
N SER A 152 -17.65 -37.17 -10.43
CA SER A 152 -18.76 -36.21 -10.37
C SER A 152 -18.31 -34.83 -10.85
N PHE A 153 -19.19 -34.15 -11.59
CA PHE A 153 -18.98 -32.77 -12.05
C PHE A 153 -20.00 -31.83 -11.43
N ILE A 154 -19.54 -30.86 -10.65
CA ILE A 154 -20.36 -29.80 -10.06
C ILE A 154 -20.56 -28.70 -11.10
N TYR A 155 -21.82 -28.29 -11.31
CA TYR A 155 -22.19 -27.37 -12.41
C TYR A 155 -21.67 -27.81 -13.78
N TYR A 156 -21.51 -29.12 -14.01
CA TYR A 156 -21.04 -29.72 -15.26
C TYR A 156 -19.58 -29.44 -15.65
N GLU A 157 -18.96 -28.37 -15.15
CA GLU A 157 -17.60 -27.95 -15.52
C GLU A 157 -16.54 -28.27 -14.45
N ASN A 158 -16.96 -28.41 -13.19
CA ASN A 158 -16.03 -28.52 -12.06
C ASN A 158 -15.89 -29.97 -11.61
N MET A 159 -14.73 -30.56 -11.80
CA MET A 159 -14.46 -31.95 -11.46
C MET A 159 -14.18 -32.10 -9.96
N LEU A 160 -14.89 -32.99 -9.28
CA LEU A 160 -14.56 -33.38 -7.91
C LEU A 160 -13.26 -34.20 -7.90
N LEU A 161 -12.27 -33.76 -7.13
CA LEU A 161 -10.98 -34.45 -7.00
C LEU A 161 -11.01 -35.42 -5.82
N GLY A 162 -10.69 -36.69 -6.09
CA GLY A 162 -10.72 -37.74 -5.08
C GLY A 162 -12.14 -37.95 -4.55
N VAL A 163 -12.25 -38.05 -3.23
CA VAL A 163 -13.51 -38.19 -2.51
C VAL A 163 -13.58 -37.19 -1.35
N PRO A 164 -14.77 -36.75 -0.92
CA PRO A 164 -14.92 -35.94 0.28
C PRO A 164 -14.58 -36.72 1.55
N ARG A 165 -13.99 -36.05 2.55
CA ARG A 165 -13.67 -36.63 3.86
C ARG A 165 -14.50 -35.94 4.94
N LEU A 166 -15.19 -36.73 5.75
CA LEU A 166 -15.73 -36.30 7.04
C LEU A 166 -14.73 -36.61 8.13
N ARG A 167 -14.44 -35.65 9.00
CA ARG A 167 -13.55 -35.85 10.15
C ARG A 167 -14.15 -35.24 11.41
N GLN A 168 -13.99 -35.90 12.55
CA GLN A 168 -14.55 -35.49 13.83
C GLN A 168 -13.52 -35.54 14.94
N LEU A 169 -13.65 -34.61 15.89
CA LEU A 169 -12.95 -34.67 17.17
C LEU A 169 -13.95 -34.77 18.33
N LYS A 170 -13.56 -35.59 19.31
CA LYS A 170 -14.33 -35.89 20.51
C LYS A 170 -13.49 -35.66 21.75
N VAL A 171 -14.17 -35.41 22.86
CA VAL A 171 -13.58 -35.22 24.19
C VAL A 171 -14.01 -36.37 25.10
N ARG A 172 -13.14 -36.74 26.03
CA ARG A 172 -13.39 -37.82 27.00
C ARG A 172 -14.57 -37.52 27.92
N ASN A 173 -15.27 -38.57 28.37
CA ASN A 173 -16.45 -38.48 29.24
C ASN A 173 -16.14 -38.02 30.68
N ASP A 174 -14.91 -38.14 31.14
CA ASP A 174 -14.44 -37.76 32.47
C ASP A 174 -13.57 -36.49 32.43
N SER A 175 -13.76 -35.67 31.40
CA SER A 175 -12.92 -34.50 31.13
C SER A 175 -13.17 -33.30 32.04
N CYS A 176 -14.32 -33.26 32.72
CA CYS A 176 -14.64 -32.23 33.72
C CYS A 176 -15.07 -32.81 35.06
N VAL A 177 -14.78 -32.05 36.11
CA VAL A 177 -15.17 -32.36 37.49
C VAL A 177 -16.55 -31.77 37.76
N VAL A 178 -17.54 -32.63 37.96
CA VAL A 178 -18.88 -32.22 38.40
C VAL A 178 -18.81 -31.84 39.89
N HIS A 179 -19.43 -30.72 40.25
CA HIS A 179 -19.52 -30.27 41.64
C HIS A 179 -20.23 -31.32 42.52
N GLU A 180 -19.81 -31.46 43.79
CA GLU A 180 -20.26 -32.53 44.68
C GLU A 180 -21.79 -32.59 44.80
N ASP A 181 -22.45 -31.44 44.92
CA ASP A 181 -23.91 -31.33 45.03
C ASP A 181 -24.70 -31.92 43.83
N PHE A 182 -24.10 -31.97 42.64
CA PHE A 182 -24.77 -32.44 41.41
C PHE A 182 -24.27 -33.81 40.93
N ARG A 183 -23.41 -34.46 41.73
CA ARG A 183 -22.77 -35.72 41.33
C ARG A 183 -23.74 -36.90 41.24
N GLU A 184 -24.87 -36.83 41.95
CA GLU A 184 -25.93 -37.84 41.87
C GLU A 184 -26.75 -37.71 40.57
N ASP A 185 -26.96 -36.49 40.08
CA ASP A 185 -27.78 -36.22 38.89
C ASP A 185 -26.97 -36.26 37.58
N ILE A 186 -25.71 -35.81 37.60
CA ILE A 186 -24.86 -35.68 36.41
C ILE A 186 -23.77 -36.76 36.41
N LEU A 187 -24.05 -37.85 35.69
CA LEU A 187 -23.17 -39.02 35.59
C LEU A 187 -22.00 -38.87 34.59
N SER A 188 -22.12 -37.94 33.64
CA SER A 188 -21.21 -37.78 32.49
C SER A 188 -20.89 -36.31 32.25
N CYS A 189 -19.63 -35.96 32.03
CA CYS A 189 -19.20 -34.56 31.88
C CYS A 189 -18.21 -34.38 30.74
N TYR A 190 -18.58 -33.57 29.75
CA TYR A 190 -17.71 -33.27 28.60
C TYR A 190 -17.29 -31.80 28.63
N ASP A 191 -16.01 -31.55 28.79
CA ASP A 191 -15.43 -30.21 28.87
C ASP A 191 -15.17 -29.60 27.49
N VAL A 192 -14.71 -28.35 27.45
CA VAL A 192 -14.20 -27.68 26.26
C VAL A 192 -13.02 -28.46 25.67
N TYR A 193 -12.91 -28.43 24.33
CA TYR A 193 -11.81 -29.10 23.63
C TYR A 193 -10.46 -28.55 24.09
N SER A 194 -9.56 -29.48 24.40
CA SER A 194 -8.13 -29.24 24.55
C SER A 194 -7.38 -30.50 24.12
N PRO A 195 -6.15 -30.40 23.59
CA PRO A 195 -5.39 -31.57 23.14
C PRO A 195 -5.25 -32.65 24.22
N ASP A 196 -5.12 -32.26 25.49
CA ASP A 196 -4.95 -33.19 26.63
C ASP A 196 -6.23 -33.94 26.99
N LYS A 197 -7.40 -33.44 26.58
CA LYS A 197 -8.73 -34.00 26.87
C LYS A 197 -9.35 -34.71 25.66
N GLU A 198 -8.63 -34.79 24.55
CA GLU A 198 -9.07 -35.47 23.33
C GLU A 198 -9.31 -36.97 23.56
N GLU A 199 -10.42 -37.49 23.05
CA GLU A 199 -10.72 -38.92 23.09
C GLU A 199 -9.94 -39.62 21.98
N GLN A 200 -9.10 -40.59 22.37
CA GLN A 200 -8.24 -41.35 21.46
C GLN A 200 -8.65 -42.83 21.38
N LEU A 201 -9.59 -43.29 22.21
CA LEU A 201 -10.04 -44.67 22.21
C LEU A 201 -11.08 -44.89 21.10
N PRO A 202 -11.14 -46.07 20.48
CA PRO A 202 -12.16 -46.35 19.49
C PRO A 202 -13.55 -46.46 20.14
N PHE A 203 -14.62 -46.07 19.42
CA PHE A 203 -15.98 -46.01 19.96
C PHE A 203 -17.03 -46.62 19.01
N GLY A 204 -18.25 -46.86 19.49
CA GLY A 204 -19.36 -47.33 18.68
C GLY A 204 -19.18 -48.77 18.15
N PRO A 205 -19.66 -49.10 16.93
CA PRO A 205 -19.61 -50.46 16.36
C PRO A 205 -18.20 -50.94 15.96
N LEU A 206 -17.15 -50.11 16.13
CA LEU A 206 -15.74 -50.45 15.85
C LEU A 206 -15.45 -50.91 14.41
N ASN A 207 -16.38 -50.65 13.48
CA ASN A 207 -16.30 -51.15 12.11
C ASN A 207 -15.85 -50.06 11.13
N GLY A 208 -14.57 -50.08 10.74
CA GLY A 208 -13.99 -49.14 9.78
C GLY A 208 -13.29 -47.93 10.43
N THR A 209 -12.83 -47.01 9.58
CA THR A 209 -12.00 -45.85 9.99
C THR A 209 -12.79 -44.78 10.74
N ALA A 210 -14.12 -44.75 10.58
CA ALA A 210 -14.97 -43.74 11.21
C ALA A 210 -15.05 -43.88 12.75
N TRP A 211 -14.70 -45.04 13.28
CA TRP A 211 -14.86 -45.42 14.69
C TRP A 211 -13.53 -45.62 15.42
N THR A 212 -12.42 -45.56 14.68
CA THR A 212 -11.06 -45.74 15.17
C THR A 212 -10.32 -44.41 15.11
N TYR A 213 -9.57 -44.09 16.17
CA TYR A 213 -8.83 -42.84 16.24
C TYR A 213 -7.57 -42.92 15.38
N HIS A 214 -7.30 -41.86 14.63
CA HIS A 214 -6.09 -41.70 13.85
C HIS A 214 -5.34 -40.44 14.28
N SER A 215 -4.03 -40.59 14.46
CA SER A 215 -3.18 -39.48 14.87
C SER A 215 -2.96 -38.48 13.73
N GLN A 216 -2.52 -37.27 14.08
CA GLN A 216 -2.25 -36.21 13.10
C GLN A 216 -1.23 -36.64 12.04
N ASP A 217 -0.17 -37.36 12.45
CA ASP A 217 0.90 -37.80 11.55
C ASP A 217 0.45 -38.90 10.58
N GLU A 218 -0.46 -39.78 11.02
CA GLU A 218 -1.04 -40.83 10.17
C GLU A 218 -1.92 -40.26 9.06
N LEU A 219 -2.71 -39.24 9.40
CA LEU A 219 -3.59 -38.55 8.43
C LEU A 219 -2.82 -37.57 7.54
N GLY A 220 -1.63 -37.13 7.98
CA GLY A 220 -0.91 -36.02 7.37
C GLY A 220 -1.63 -34.69 7.49
N GLY A 221 -2.59 -34.56 8.40
CA GLY A 221 -3.41 -33.37 8.58
C GLY A 221 -2.69 -32.29 9.40
N SER A 222 -3.07 -31.02 9.22
CA SER A 222 -2.61 -29.91 10.05
C SER A 222 -3.67 -29.42 11.03
N SER A 223 -3.21 -28.76 12.10
CA SER A 223 -4.10 -28.06 13.04
C SER A 223 -4.92 -27.00 12.34
N HIS A 224 -6.17 -26.84 12.74
CA HIS A 224 -7.07 -25.82 12.21
C HIS A 224 -7.44 -24.81 13.28
N TRP A 225 -7.48 -23.53 12.89
CA TRP A 225 -7.92 -22.45 13.77
C TRP A 225 -9.41 -22.19 13.53
N GLY A 226 -10.21 -22.66 14.47
CA GLY A 226 -11.66 -22.49 14.47
C GLY A 226 -12.11 -21.18 15.12
N ARG A 227 -13.43 -21.02 15.28
CA ARG A 227 -14.04 -19.83 15.88
C ARG A 227 -13.94 -19.83 17.41
N LEU A 228 -14.03 -21.00 18.03
CA LEU A 228 -13.93 -21.16 19.49
C LEU A 228 -12.49 -21.44 19.95
N THR A 229 -11.83 -22.39 19.30
CA THR A 229 -10.48 -22.84 19.67
C THR A 229 -9.73 -23.41 18.46
N SER A 230 -8.45 -23.76 18.66
CA SER A 230 -7.69 -24.50 17.66
C SER A 230 -7.83 -26.00 17.87
N TYR A 231 -8.06 -26.72 16.77
CA TYR A 231 -8.30 -28.15 16.72
C TYR A 231 -7.12 -28.89 16.11
N SER A 232 -6.78 -30.07 16.64
CA SER A 232 -5.72 -30.94 16.10
C SER A 232 -6.08 -31.47 14.69
N GLY A 233 -5.05 -31.91 13.96
CA GLY A 233 -5.23 -32.53 12.64
C GLY A 233 -5.64 -34.00 12.69
N GLY A 234 -5.73 -34.60 13.88
CA GLY A 234 -6.13 -35.99 14.11
C GLY A 234 -7.65 -36.20 14.11
N GLY A 235 -8.07 -37.36 14.61
CA GLY A 235 -9.45 -37.68 14.92
C GLY A 235 -10.00 -38.91 14.22
N TYR A 236 -11.32 -39.01 14.21
CA TYR A 236 -12.06 -40.07 13.54
C TYR A 236 -12.49 -39.58 12.17
N TYR A 237 -12.29 -40.39 11.12
CA TYR A 237 -12.60 -39.95 9.76
C TYR A 237 -13.26 -41.02 8.91
N LEU A 238 -14.11 -40.56 7.99
CA LEU A 238 -14.73 -41.37 6.96
C LEU A 238 -14.52 -40.70 5.60
N ASP A 239 -13.96 -41.44 4.66
CA ASP A 239 -13.92 -41.04 3.27
C ASP A 239 -15.24 -41.46 2.61
N LEU A 240 -15.98 -40.48 2.08
CA LEU A 240 -17.26 -40.74 1.44
C LEU A 240 -17.06 -41.50 0.11
N PRO A 241 -17.91 -42.48 -0.22
CA PRO A 241 -17.88 -43.13 -1.52
C PRO A 241 -18.03 -42.14 -2.69
N GLY A 242 -17.54 -42.49 -3.88
CA GLY A 242 -17.69 -41.65 -5.07
C GLY A 242 -19.11 -41.57 -5.64
N SER A 243 -20.06 -42.35 -5.11
CA SER A 243 -21.45 -42.41 -5.58
C SER A 243 -22.42 -41.76 -4.58
N ARG A 244 -23.43 -41.05 -5.09
CA ARG A 244 -24.47 -40.43 -4.24
C ARG A 244 -25.14 -41.44 -3.32
N GLN A 245 -25.51 -42.60 -3.86
CA GLN A 245 -26.19 -43.66 -3.11
C GLN A 245 -25.31 -44.25 -2.02
N GLY A 246 -24.03 -44.55 -2.32
CA GLY A 246 -23.10 -45.07 -1.34
C GLY A 246 -22.81 -44.08 -0.22
N SER A 247 -22.68 -42.79 -0.54
CA SER A 247 -22.49 -41.74 0.47
C SER A 247 -23.73 -41.51 1.33
N ALA A 248 -24.93 -41.62 0.76
CA ALA A 248 -26.18 -41.55 1.52
C ALA A 248 -26.31 -42.72 2.51
N GLU A 249 -25.99 -43.94 2.07
CA GLU A 249 -25.96 -45.12 2.93
C GLU A 249 -24.93 -44.98 4.05
N ALA A 250 -23.71 -44.56 3.72
CA ALA A 250 -22.65 -44.36 4.71
C ALA A 250 -23.01 -43.29 5.76
N LEU A 251 -23.63 -42.17 5.35
CA LEU A 251 -24.09 -41.13 6.29
C LEU A 251 -25.25 -41.62 7.17
N ARG A 252 -26.16 -42.43 6.62
CA ARG A 252 -27.24 -43.05 7.40
C ARG A 252 -26.68 -44.02 8.44
N ASP A 253 -25.69 -44.84 8.07
CA ASP A 253 -25.03 -45.77 8.98
C ASP A 253 -24.32 -45.03 10.12
N LEU A 254 -23.69 -43.88 9.84
CA LEU A 254 -23.10 -43.02 10.88
C LEU A 254 -24.16 -42.41 11.81
N GLN A 255 -25.31 -42.00 11.27
CA GLN A 255 -26.41 -41.44 12.05
C GLN A 255 -27.04 -42.50 12.97
N GLU A 256 -27.31 -43.69 12.44
CA GLU A 256 -27.84 -44.84 13.20
C GLU A 256 -26.84 -45.31 14.26
N GLY A 257 -25.54 -45.25 13.96
CA GLY A 257 -24.46 -45.57 14.91
C GLY A 257 -24.19 -44.50 15.97
N LEU A 258 -24.91 -43.38 15.99
CA LEU A 258 -24.70 -42.25 16.90
C LEU A 258 -23.26 -41.71 16.84
N TRP A 259 -22.72 -41.55 15.63
CA TRP A 259 -21.36 -41.05 15.43
C TRP A 259 -21.14 -39.67 16.07
N LEU A 260 -22.15 -38.78 15.95
CA LEU A 260 -22.22 -37.53 16.68
C LEU A 260 -22.90 -37.73 18.03
N ASP A 261 -22.23 -37.30 19.09
CA ASP A 261 -22.69 -37.38 20.47
C ASP A 261 -22.35 -36.10 21.26
N ARG A 262 -22.74 -36.07 22.54
CA ARG A 262 -22.49 -34.93 23.46
C ARG A 262 -21.00 -34.58 23.64
N GLY A 263 -20.11 -35.56 23.45
CA GLY A 263 -18.66 -35.39 23.54
C GLY A 263 -18.02 -34.83 22.27
N THR A 264 -18.78 -34.74 21.18
CA THR A 264 -18.30 -34.19 19.92
C THR A 264 -18.07 -32.68 20.06
N ARG A 265 -16.95 -32.19 19.50
CA ARG A 265 -16.61 -30.76 19.55
C ARG A 265 -16.53 -30.11 18.18
N VAL A 266 -16.10 -30.85 17.17
CA VAL A 266 -16.05 -30.32 15.81
C VAL A 266 -16.18 -31.42 14.79
N VAL A 267 -16.84 -31.09 13.68
CA VAL A 267 -16.92 -31.90 12.47
C VAL A 267 -16.41 -31.08 11.30
N PHE A 268 -15.53 -31.68 10.50
CA PHE A 268 -14.96 -31.14 9.28
C PHE A 268 -15.49 -31.92 8.08
N ILE A 269 -15.84 -31.21 7.02
CA ILE A 269 -16.16 -31.78 5.71
C ILE A 269 -15.21 -31.14 4.72
N ASP A 270 -14.23 -31.93 4.28
CA ASP A 270 -13.12 -31.48 3.46
C ASP A 270 -13.21 -32.13 2.07
N PHE A 271 -13.18 -31.31 1.03
CA PHE A 271 -13.12 -31.79 -0.36
C PHE A 271 -12.50 -30.75 -1.28
N SER A 272 -12.03 -31.22 -2.43
CA SER A 272 -11.36 -30.38 -3.43
C SER A 272 -12.00 -30.54 -4.78
N VAL A 273 -12.13 -29.43 -5.50
CA VAL A 273 -12.75 -29.36 -6.82
C VAL A 273 -11.77 -28.68 -7.77
N TYR A 274 -11.71 -29.13 -9.02
CA TYR A 274 -10.86 -28.56 -10.05
C TYR A 274 -11.68 -28.13 -11.26
N ASN A 275 -11.52 -26.88 -11.68
CA ASN A 275 -12.09 -26.37 -12.91
C ASN A 275 -11.04 -26.40 -14.02
N ALA A 276 -11.29 -27.20 -15.06
CA ALA A 276 -10.38 -27.35 -16.19
C ALA A 276 -10.37 -26.13 -17.14
N ASN A 277 -11.48 -25.39 -17.23
CA ASN A 277 -11.61 -24.24 -18.14
C ASN A 277 -10.70 -23.07 -17.74
N ILE A 278 -10.58 -22.82 -16.44
CA ILE A 278 -9.77 -21.73 -15.89
C ILE A 278 -8.50 -22.19 -15.16
N ASN A 279 -8.26 -23.51 -15.07
CA ASN A 279 -7.13 -24.13 -14.38
C ASN A 279 -7.00 -23.59 -12.92
N LEU A 280 -8.11 -23.64 -12.17
CA LEU A 280 -8.15 -23.28 -10.75
C LEU A 280 -8.66 -24.44 -9.92
N PHE A 281 -8.06 -24.59 -8.74
CA PHE A 281 -8.52 -25.50 -7.70
C PHE A 281 -9.37 -24.71 -6.70
N CYS A 282 -10.46 -25.29 -6.25
CA CYS A 282 -11.26 -24.82 -5.12
C CYS A 282 -11.18 -25.86 -4.02
N VAL A 283 -10.59 -25.51 -2.88
CA VAL A 283 -10.53 -26.37 -1.70
C VAL A 283 -11.57 -25.85 -0.72
N LEU A 284 -12.52 -26.72 -0.34
CA LEU A 284 -13.60 -26.41 0.56
C LEU A 284 -13.41 -27.17 1.87
N ARG A 285 -13.49 -26.42 2.96
CA ARG A 285 -13.51 -26.93 4.33
C ARG A 285 -14.72 -26.34 5.04
N LEU A 286 -15.74 -27.16 5.23
CA LEU A 286 -16.91 -26.82 6.01
C LEU A 286 -16.70 -27.34 7.44
N VAL A 287 -16.93 -26.48 8.42
CA VAL A 287 -16.64 -26.78 9.83
C VAL A 287 -17.89 -26.51 10.66
N VAL A 288 -18.30 -27.48 11.45
CA VAL A 288 -19.39 -27.30 12.42
C VAL A 288 -18.84 -27.56 13.81
N GLU A 289 -18.80 -26.52 14.63
CA GLU A 289 -18.31 -26.57 16.00
C GLU A 289 -19.48 -26.75 16.97
N PHE A 290 -19.35 -27.70 17.89
CA PHE A 290 -20.32 -28.00 18.94
C PHE A 290 -19.71 -27.55 20.28
N PRO A 291 -20.05 -26.35 20.79
CA PRO A 291 -19.51 -25.89 22.07
C PRO A 291 -20.00 -26.77 23.22
N ALA A 292 -19.27 -26.77 24.34
CA ALA A 292 -19.63 -27.56 25.52
C ALA A 292 -20.99 -27.14 26.13
N THR A 293 -21.47 -25.93 25.83
CA THR A 293 -22.80 -25.42 26.18
C THR A 293 -23.93 -26.08 25.38
N GLY A 294 -23.63 -26.83 24.32
CA GLY A 294 -24.60 -27.35 23.36
C GLY A 294 -24.85 -26.40 22.19
N GLY A 295 -25.70 -26.81 21.25
CA GLY A 295 -25.92 -26.11 19.98
C GLY A 295 -24.80 -26.36 18.97
N ALA A 296 -24.86 -25.68 17.82
CA ALA A 296 -23.91 -25.81 16.72
C ALA A 296 -23.56 -24.42 16.16
N ILE A 297 -22.29 -24.24 15.78
CA ILE A 297 -21.75 -23.01 15.20
C ILE A 297 -21.05 -23.38 13.89
N PRO A 298 -21.66 -23.07 12.73
CA PRO A 298 -21.04 -23.33 11.44
C PRO A 298 -19.98 -22.28 11.10
N SER A 299 -18.92 -22.70 10.43
CA SER A 299 -17.92 -21.85 9.79
C SER A 299 -17.40 -22.53 8.53
N TRP A 300 -16.79 -21.77 7.62
CA TRP A 300 -16.37 -22.27 6.33
C TRP A 300 -15.10 -21.60 5.86
N GLN A 301 -14.31 -22.34 5.08
CA GLN A 301 -13.14 -21.84 4.37
C GLN A 301 -13.19 -22.36 2.94
N ILE A 302 -13.35 -21.45 1.99
CA ILE A 302 -13.36 -21.74 0.55
C ILE A 302 -12.16 -21.02 -0.04
N ARG A 303 -11.15 -21.78 -0.46
CA ARG A 303 -9.90 -21.26 -1.01
C ARG A 303 -9.78 -21.62 -2.48
N THR A 304 -9.79 -20.60 -3.34
CA THR A 304 -9.50 -20.77 -4.77
C THR A 304 -8.03 -20.47 -5.04
N VAL A 305 -7.32 -21.46 -5.60
CA VAL A 305 -5.86 -21.42 -5.76
C VAL A 305 -5.44 -21.98 -7.12
N LYS A 306 -4.44 -21.35 -7.75
CA LYS A 306 -3.79 -21.85 -8.97
C LYS A 306 -2.58 -22.70 -8.59
N LEU A 307 -2.77 -24.02 -8.46
CA LEU A 307 -1.68 -24.95 -8.09
C LEU A 307 -0.80 -25.32 -9.30
N ILE A 308 -1.41 -25.55 -10.46
CA ILE A 308 -0.69 -25.87 -11.70
C ILE A 308 -0.39 -24.55 -12.43
N ARG A 309 0.86 -24.11 -12.41
CA ARG A 309 1.23 -22.78 -12.91
C ARG A 309 1.66 -22.75 -14.36
N TYR A 310 2.40 -23.73 -14.86
CA TYR A 310 3.07 -23.65 -16.16
C TYR A 310 2.24 -24.29 -17.29
N VAL A 311 1.15 -23.63 -17.68
CA VAL A 311 0.26 -24.15 -18.74
C VAL A 311 0.18 -23.19 -19.92
N SER A 312 -0.13 -21.92 -19.67
CA SER A 312 -0.33 -20.93 -20.74
C SER A 312 0.98 -20.26 -21.16
N ASN A 313 1.01 -19.71 -22.38
CA ASN A 313 2.09 -18.83 -22.84
C ASN A 313 2.29 -17.62 -21.90
N TRP A 314 1.20 -17.11 -21.33
CA TRP A 314 1.27 -16.04 -20.33
C TRP A 314 1.99 -16.49 -19.06
N ASP A 315 1.83 -17.76 -18.65
CA ASP A 315 2.50 -18.30 -17.48
C ASP A 315 4.02 -18.41 -17.70
N PHE A 316 4.47 -18.72 -18.91
CA PHE A 316 5.90 -18.69 -19.26
C PHE A 316 6.49 -17.28 -19.24
N PHE A 317 5.72 -16.26 -19.61
CA PHE A 317 6.14 -14.86 -19.43
C PHE A 317 6.33 -14.52 -17.95
N ILE A 318 5.41 -14.96 -17.08
CA ILE A 318 5.52 -14.78 -15.62
C ILE A 318 6.76 -15.48 -15.06
N VAL A 319 7.16 -16.65 -15.58
CA VAL A 319 8.43 -17.30 -15.19
C VAL A 319 9.63 -16.40 -15.50
N GLY A 320 9.62 -15.69 -16.63
CA GLY A 320 10.64 -14.71 -16.96
C GLY A 320 10.74 -13.59 -15.92
N CYS A 321 9.60 -13.04 -15.50
CA CYS A 321 9.51 -12.07 -14.41
C CYS A 321 10.00 -12.67 -13.07
N GLU A 322 9.70 -13.94 -12.77
CA GLU A 322 10.17 -14.58 -11.53
C GLU A 322 11.71 -14.67 -11.46
N VAL A 323 12.36 -14.94 -12.60
CA VAL A 323 13.82 -14.93 -12.70
C VAL A 323 14.38 -13.52 -12.52
N ILE A 324 13.77 -12.52 -13.16
CA ILE A 324 14.17 -11.11 -13.02
C ILE A 324 14.03 -10.65 -11.57
N PHE A 325 12.93 -11.00 -10.90
CA PHE A 325 12.69 -10.73 -9.49
C PHE A 325 13.80 -11.33 -8.62
N CYS A 326 14.18 -12.59 -8.84
CA CYS A 326 15.27 -13.22 -8.10
C CYS A 326 16.61 -12.49 -8.28
N VAL A 327 16.89 -11.96 -9.48
CA VAL A 327 18.08 -11.14 -9.75
C VAL A 327 18.02 -9.81 -8.99
N PHE A 328 16.87 -9.15 -8.94
CA PHE A 328 16.69 -7.93 -8.14
C PHE A 328 16.86 -8.17 -6.65
N ILE A 329 16.29 -9.24 -6.11
CA ILE A 329 16.47 -9.59 -4.70
C ILE A 329 17.95 -9.85 -4.39
N PHE A 330 18.65 -10.58 -5.26
CA PHE A 330 20.09 -10.77 -5.11
C PHE A 330 20.86 -9.44 -5.14
N TYR A 331 20.54 -8.56 -6.09
CA TYR A 331 21.14 -7.22 -6.18
C TYR A 331 20.95 -6.42 -4.87
N TYR A 332 19.71 -6.32 -4.37
CA TYR A 332 19.42 -5.59 -3.14
C TYR A 332 20.03 -6.25 -1.89
N VAL A 333 20.09 -7.58 -1.81
CA VAL A 333 20.76 -8.26 -0.69
C VAL A 333 22.24 -7.87 -0.60
N VAL A 334 22.96 -7.84 -1.73
CA VAL A 334 24.38 -7.45 -1.69
C VAL A 334 24.53 -5.95 -1.41
N GLU A 335 23.67 -5.10 -1.97
CA GLU A 335 23.60 -3.66 -1.67
C GLU A 335 23.47 -3.43 -0.15
N GLU A 336 22.49 -4.06 0.50
CA GLU A 336 22.24 -3.88 1.93
C GLU A 336 23.37 -4.44 2.81
N ILE A 337 23.98 -5.56 2.42
CA ILE A 337 25.12 -6.11 3.16
C ILE A 337 26.30 -5.13 3.14
N LEU A 338 26.55 -4.47 2.00
CA LEU A 338 27.62 -3.47 1.88
C LEU A 338 27.33 -2.24 2.77
N GLU A 339 26.11 -1.72 2.72
CA GLU A 339 25.71 -0.56 3.53
C GLU A 339 25.75 -0.86 5.03
N LEU A 340 25.27 -2.03 5.43
CA LEU A 340 25.30 -2.48 6.82
C LEU A 340 26.73 -2.70 7.33
N HIS A 341 27.65 -3.16 6.47
CA HIS A 341 29.05 -3.32 6.85
C HIS A 341 29.74 -1.96 7.10
N ILE A 342 29.42 -0.95 6.29
CA ILE A 342 29.99 0.40 6.40
C ILE A 342 29.42 1.16 7.60
N HIS A 343 28.09 1.18 7.76
CA HIS A 343 27.39 2.04 8.72
C HIS A 343 27.00 1.34 10.03
N ARG A 344 27.10 0.01 10.11
CA ARG A 344 26.81 -0.85 11.27
C ARG A 344 25.48 -0.49 11.97
N LEU A 345 25.54 0.00 13.20
CA LEU A 345 24.35 0.31 14.02
C LEU A 345 23.66 1.62 13.62
N ARG A 346 24.37 2.55 12.97
CA ARG A 346 23.78 3.82 12.53
C ARG A 346 22.77 3.60 11.41
N TYR A 347 22.96 2.54 10.62
CA TYR A 347 22.06 2.13 9.55
C TYR A 347 20.62 1.87 10.06
N LEU A 348 20.47 1.22 11.22
CA LEU A 348 19.16 0.87 11.80
C LEU A 348 18.40 2.07 12.40
N SER A 349 19.00 3.26 12.43
CA SER A 349 18.30 4.46 12.92
C SER A 349 17.37 5.08 11.87
N SER A 350 17.53 4.72 10.59
CA SER A 350 16.71 5.25 9.49
C SER A 350 15.50 4.34 9.25
N ILE A 351 14.30 4.92 9.28
CA ILE A 351 13.03 4.21 9.03
C ILE A 351 13.03 3.58 7.62
N TRP A 352 13.60 4.28 6.64
CA TRP A 352 13.67 3.83 5.25
C TRP A 352 14.52 2.57 5.10
N ASN A 353 15.63 2.51 5.82
CA ASN A 353 16.55 1.38 5.83
C ASN A 353 15.91 0.15 6.51
N ILE A 354 15.12 0.36 7.57
CA ILE A 354 14.32 -0.73 8.17
C ILE A 354 13.30 -1.26 7.16
N LEU A 355 12.63 -0.38 6.42
CA LEU A 355 11.68 -0.78 5.38
C LEU A 355 12.37 -1.59 4.27
N ASP A 356 13.59 -1.19 3.86
CA ASP A 356 14.41 -1.92 2.89
C ASP A 356 14.70 -3.36 3.37
N LEU A 357 15.13 -3.52 4.63
CA LEU A 357 15.33 -4.85 5.24
C LEU A 357 14.06 -5.69 5.31
N VAL A 358 12.91 -5.09 5.64
CA VAL A 358 11.62 -5.80 5.72
C VAL A 358 11.20 -6.33 4.35
N VAL A 359 11.28 -5.52 3.31
CA VAL A 359 10.94 -5.92 1.93
C VAL A 359 11.82 -7.07 1.46
N ILE A 360 13.13 -7.01 1.72
CA ILE A 360 14.07 -8.08 1.34
C ILE A 360 13.79 -9.36 2.12
N LEU A 361 13.57 -9.28 3.43
CA LEU A 361 13.26 -10.43 4.27
C LEU A 361 11.99 -11.15 3.79
N LEU A 362 10.91 -10.40 3.57
CA LEU A 362 9.65 -10.97 3.06
C LEU A 362 9.83 -11.59 1.68
N SER A 363 10.65 -10.98 0.81
CA SER A 363 10.93 -11.50 -0.53
C SER A 363 11.73 -12.81 -0.51
N ILE A 364 12.71 -12.95 0.38
CA ILE A 364 13.48 -14.20 0.54
C ILE A 364 12.56 -15.33 1.03
N VAL A 365 11.70 -15.04 2.01
CA VAL A 365 10.71 -16.02 2.51
C VAL A 365 9.72 -16.41 1.39
N ALA A 366 9.30 -15.45 0.56
CA ALA A 366 8.44 -15.72 -0.60
C ALA A 366 9.08 -16.69 -1.60
N VAL A 367 10.36 -16.51 -1.94
CA VAL A 367 11.09 -17.40 -2.85
C VAL A 367 11.24 -18.80 -2.25
N GLY A 368 11.60 -18.90 -0.97
CA GLY A 368 11.71 -20.20 -0.28
C GLY A 368 10.38 -20.97 -0.26
N PHE A 369 9.30 -20.26 0.05
CA PHE A 369 7.95 -20.83 0.05
C PHE A 369 7.50 -21.26 -1.35
N HIS A 370 7.82 -20.48 -2.38
CA HIS A 370 7.51 -20.81 -3.78
C HIS A 370 8.11 -22.17 -4.20
N ILE A 371 9.37 -22.41 -3.83
CA ILE A 371 10.07 -23.67 -4.11
C ILE A 371 9.40 -24.82 -3.36
N PHE A 372 9.18 -24.67 -2.04
CA PHE A 372 8.52 -25.68 -1.21
C PHE A 372 7.17 -26.11 -1.79
N ARG A 373 6.31 -25.13 -2.11
CA ARG A 373 4.99 -25.38 -2.70
C ARG A 373 5.07 -26.18 -3.99
N THR A 374 5.99 -25.82 -4.88
CA THR A 374 6.11 -26.47 -6.20
C THR A 374 6.49 -27.95 -6.07
N LEU A 375 7.37 -28.27 -5.12
CA LEU A 375 7.74 -29.66 -4.81
C LEU A 375 6.56 -30.45 -4.25
N GLU A 376 5.80 -29.86 -3.31
CA GLU A 376 4.69 -30.54 -2.64
C GLU A 376 3.48 -30.76 -3.56
N VAL A 377 3.14 -29.78 -4.41
CA VAL A 377 2.08 -29.92 -5.44
C VAL A 377 2.37 -31.12 -6.35
N ASN A 378 3.60 -31.23 -6.84
CA ASN A 378 4.00 -32.31 -7.73
C ASN A 378 3.91 -33.68 -7.05
N ARG A 379 4.23 -33.75 -5.74
CA ARG A 379 4.11 -34.96 -4.93
C ARG A 379 2.66 -35.41 -4.77
N LEU A 380 1.77 -34.50 -4.35
CA LEU A 380 0.36 -34.80 -4.11
C LEU A 380 -0.40 -35.12 -5.40
N MET A 381 -0.17 -34.34 -6.45
CA MET A 381 -0.77 -34.59 -7.77
C MET A 381 -0.32 -35.95 -8.33
N GLY A 382 0.97 -36.27 -8.20
CA GLY A 382 1.49 -37.58 -8.62
C GLY A 382 0.82 -38.76 -7.92
N LYS A 383 0.51 -38.64 -6.62
CA LYS A 383 -0.24 -39.67 -5.86
C LYS A 383 -1.68 -39.81 -6.33
N LEU A 384 -2.39 -38.69 -6.53
CA LEU A 384 -3.78 -38.70 -7.00
C LEU A 384 -3.96 -39.30 -8.38
N LEU A 385 -3.01 -39.02 -9.29
CA LEU A 385 -3.05 -39.60 -10.63
C LEU A 385 -2.88 -41.13 -10.61
N GLN A 386 -2.20 -41.67 -9.60
CA GLN A 386 -2.07 -43.12 -9.40
C GLN A 386 -3.30 -43.73 -8.71
N GLN A 387 -3.90 -43.00 -7.76
CA GLN A 387 -5.04 -43.46 -6.96
C GLN A 387 -6.18 -42.42 -6.98
N PRO A 388 -7.07 -42.47 -7.98
CA PRO A 388 -8.10 -41.44 -8.17
C PRO A 388 -9.26 -41.50 -7.15
N ASN A 389 -9.44 -42.63 -6.45
CA ASN A 389 -10.53 -42.83 -5.48
C ASN A 389 -10.11 -42.56 -4.03
N THR A 390 -8.93 -41.99 -3.81
CA THR A 390 -8.42 -41.69 -2.46
C THR A 390 -8.56 -40.19 -2.19
N TYR A 391 -8.88 -39.83 -0.95
CA TYR A 391 -8.84 -38.44 -0.51
C TYR A 391 -7.42 -37.87 -0.62
N ALA A 392 -7.29 -36.67 -1.16
CA ALA A 392 -6.05 -35.91 -1.09
C ALA A 392 -6.23 -34.64 -0.30
N ASP A 393 -5.34 -34.45 0.67
CA ASP A 393 -5.29 -33.25 1.47
C ASP A 393 -4.62 -32.11 0.68
N PHE A 394 -5.45 -31.28 0.05
CA PHE A 394 -5.03 -29.99 -0.51
C PHE A 394 -5.25 -28.83 0.46
N GLU A 395 -5.80 -29.06 1.67
CA GLU A 395 -6.12 -28.00 2.61
C GLU A 395 -4.86 -27.31 3.11
N PHE A 396 -3.87 -28.10 3.56
CA PHE A 396 -2.59 -27.56 4.02
C PHE A 396 -1.89 -26.76 2.93
N LEU A 397 -1.89 -27.28 1.69
CA LEU A 397 -1.29 -26.62 0.55
C LEU A 397 -2.02 -25.32 0.18
N ALA A 398 -3.35 -25.32 0.21
CA ALA A 398 -4.16 -24.14 -0.02
C ALA A 398 -3.98 -23.10 1.10
N PHE A 399 -3.88 -23.53 2.37
CA PHE A 399 -3.55 -22.67 3.51
C PHE A 399 -2.23 -21.95 3.27
N CYS A 400 -1.20 -22.73 2.98
CA CYS A 400 0.13 -22.27 2.69
C CYS A 400 0.11 -21.25 1.51
N GLN A 401 -0.62 -21.55 0.43
CA GLN A 401 -0.79 -20.63 -0.70
C GLN A 401 -1.48 -19.31 -0.31
N THR A 402 -2.51 -19.36 0.54
CA THR A 402 -3.17 -18.14 1.04
C THR A 402 -2.21 -17.31 1.88
N GLN A 403 -1.41 -17.93 2.76
CA GLN A 403 -0.40 -17.21 3.55
C GLN A 403 0.66 -16.55 2.65
N TYR A 404 1.10 -17.24 1.61
CA TYR A 404 2.00 -16.68 0.61
C TYR A 404 1.40 -15.49 -0.14
N ASN A 405 0.13 -15.57 -0.54
CA ASN A 405 -0.56 -14.43 -1.16
C ASN A 405 -0.67 -13.23 -0.18
N ASN A 406 -1.00 -13.48 1.09
CA ASN A 406 -1.06 -12.45 2.12
C ASN A 406 0.31 -11.79 2.34
N MET A 407 1.36 -12.60 2.44
CA MET A 407 2.73 -12.11 2.59
C MET A 407 3.17 -11.27 1.39
N ASN A 408 2.88 -11.71 0.17
CA ASN A 408 3.18 -10.94 -1.05
C ASN A 408 2.39 -9.62 -1.12
N ALA A 409 1.14 -9.60 -0.67
CA ALA A 409 0.35 -8.37 -0.61
C ALA A 409 0.95 -7.36 0.38
N VAL A 410 1.39 -7.84 1.56
CA VAL A 410 2.10 -7.00 2.54
C VAL A 410 3.45 -6.51 1.98
N ASN A 411 4.19 -7.38 1.30
CA ASN A 411 5.46 -7.00 0.67
C ASN A 411 5.26 -5.90 -0.39
N LEU A 412 4.26 -6.07 -1.26
CA LEU A 412 3.90 -5.08 -2.27
C LEU A 412 3.47 -3.74 -1.64
N PHE A 413 2.71 -3.77 -0.54
CA PHE A 413 2.33 -2.56 0.19
C PHE A 413 3.55 -1.77 0.70
N PHE A 414 4.52 -2.45 1.33
CA PHE A 414 5.76 -1.80 1.74
C PHE A 414 6.59 -1.30 0.54
N ALA A 415 6.62 -2.07 -0.56
CA ALA A 415 7.27 -1.63 -1.79
C ALA A 415 6.65 -0.34 -2.36
N TRP A 416 5.33 -0.17 -2.29
CA TRP A 416 4.69 1.10 -2.67
C TRP A 416 5.06 2.26 -1.73
N ILE A 417 5.07 2.03 -0.42
CA ILE A 417 5.48 3.06 0.56
C ILE A 417 6.92 3.51 0.33
N LYS A 418 7.83 2.60 -0.04
CA LYS A 418 9.24 2.92 -0.30
C LYS A 418 9.42 3.99 -1.37
N ILE A 419 8.49 4.14 -2.32
CA ILE A 419 8.56 5.20 -3.34
C ILE A 419 8.67 6.59 -2.70
N PHE A 420 8.07 6.80 -1.52
CA PHE A 420 8.18 8.07 -0.80
C PHE A 420 9.62 8.46 -0.42
N LYS A 421 10.53 7.49 -0.24
CA LYS A 421 11.98 7.73 -0.04
C LYS A 421 12.57 8.52 -1.22
N TYR A 422 12.11 8.23 -2.43
CA TYR A 422 12.61 8.85 -3.67
C TYR A 422 11.78 10.05 -4.13
N ILE A 423 10.58 10.27 -3.58
CA ILE A 423 9.75 11.45 -3.91
C ILE A 423 10.11 12.66 -3.02
N SER A 424 10.91 12.48 -1.98
CA SER A 424 11.35 13.54 -1.06
C SER A 424 12.27 14.62 -1.68
N PHE A 425 12.43 14.65 -3.01
CA PHE A 425 13.07 15.78 -3.69
C PHE A 425 12.20 17.02 -3.78
N ASN A 426 10.88 16.90 -3.55
CA ASN A 426 9.99 18.04 -3.54
C ASN A 426 9.93 18.68 -2.14
N LYS A 427 10.13 19.99 -2.07
CA LYS A 427 10.05 20.81 -0.85
C LYS A 427 8.75 20.56 -0.08
N THR A 428 7.63 20.39 -0.78
CA THR A 428 6.32 20.11 -0.14
C THR A 428 6.21 18.72 0.48
N MET A 429 6.84 17.70 -0.12
CA MET A 429 6.83 16.33 0.42
C MET A 429 7.80 16.19 1.59
N THR A 430 8.95 16.87 1.52
CA THR A 430 9.87 16.98 2.65
C THR A 430 9.22 17.71 3.82
N GLN A 431 8.40 18.73 3.57
CA GLN A 431 7.60 19.40 4.61
C GLN A 431 6.66 18.41 5.33
N LEU A 432 5.92 17.59 4.59
CA LEU A 432 5.02 16.58 5.17
C LEU A 432 5.78 15.53 5.98
N SER A 433 6.85 14.96 5.43
CA SER A 433 7.67 13.95 6.09
C SER A 433 8.36 14.50 7.35
N SER A 434 8.92 15.70 7.28
CA SER A 434 9.55 16.38 8.42
C SER A 434 8.55 16.72 9.52
N THR A 435 7.34 17.18 9.15
CA THR A 435 6.25 17.41 10.10
C THR A 435 5.92 16.14 10.87
N LEU A 436 5.72 15.02 10.15
CA LEU A 436 5.39 13.73 10.77
C LEU A 436 6.52 13.23 11.67
N ALA A 437 7.77 13.36 11.23
CA ALA A 437 8.94 12.93 12.02
C ALA A 437 9.11 13.76 13.30
N ARG A 438 8.85 15.07 13.25
CA ARG A 438 8.96 15.99 14.39
C ARG A 438 7.83 15.76 15.40
N CYS A 439 6.58 15.63 14.93
CA CYS A 439 5.44 15.38 15.82
C CYS A 439 5.36 13.94 16.33
N ALA A 440 6.08 12.99 15.72
CA ALA A 440 6.02 11.57 16.11
C ALA A 440 6.27 11.34 17.61
N LYS A 441 7.17 12.10 18.24
CA LYS A 441 7.45 11.98 19.68
C LYS A 441 6.26 12.42 20.53
N ASP A 442 5.63 13.53 20.17
CA ASP A 442 4.48 14.09 20.90
C ASP A 442 3.22 13.25 20.66
N ILE A 443 3.02 12.79 19.42
CA ILE A 443 1.99 11.82 19.06
C ILE A 443 2.18 10.53 19.84
N LEU A 444 3.41 10.01 19.97
CA LEU A 444 3.66 8.77 20.72
C LEU A 444 3.32 8.95 22.20
N GLY A 445 3.65 10.08 22.80
CA GLY A 445 3.25 10.42 24.17
C GLY A 445 1.73 10.50 24.34
N PHE A 446 1.05 11.14 23.39
CA PHE A 446 -0.42 11.21 23.39
C PHE A 446 -1.08 9.84 23.14
N ALA A 447 -0.53 9.02 22.24
CA ALA A 447 -1.05 7.70 21.91
C ALA A 447 -1.13 6.80 23.14
N VAL A 448 -0.17 6.91 24.06
CA VAL A 448 -0.21 6.19 25.35
C VAL A 448 -1.44 6.60 26.16
N MET A 449 -1.73 7.90 26.27
CA MET A 449 -2.94 8.39 26.96
C MET A 449 -4.22 7.93 26.28
N PHE A 450 -4.26 7.99 24.94
CA PHE A 450 -5.37 7.48 24.14
C PHE A 450 -5.62 5.99 24.40
N PHE A 451 -4.59 5.15 24.32
CA PHE A 451 -4.74 3.70 24.49
C PHE A 451 -5.16 3.31 25.91
N ILE A 452 -4.75 4.06 26.94
CA ILE A 452 -5.24 3.82 28.31
C ILE A 452 -6.76 3.98 28.39
N VAL A 453 -7.29 5.10 27.88
CA VAL A 453 -8.74 5.36 27.86
C VAL A 453 -9.45 4.35 26.95
N PHE A 454 -8.89 4.11 25.77
CA PHE A 454 -9.43 3.17 24.78
C PHE A 454 -9.58 1.75 25.36
N PHE A 455 -8.51 1.19 25.94
CA PHE A 455 -8.58 -0.14 26.56
C PHE A 455 -9.46 -0.19 27.81
N ALA A 456 -9.53 0.90 28.59
CA ALA A 456 -10.46 0.97 29.72
C ALA A 456 -11.92 0.84 29.24
N TYR A 457 -12.29 1.55 28.18
CA TYR A 457 -13.61 1.39 27.56
C TYR A 457 -13.77 0.00 26.92
N ALA A 458 -12.71 -0.59 26.34
CA ALA A 458 -12.79 -1.90 25.69
C ALA A 458 -13.14 -2.98 26.73
N GLN A 459 -12.47 -2.91 27.89
CA GLN A 459 -12.74 -3.77 29.03
C GLN A 459 -14.14 -3.52 29.59
N LEU A 460 -14.55 -2.26 29.73
CA LEU A 460 -15.90 -1.90 30.19
C LEU A 460 -16.98 -2.48 29.26
N GLY A 461 -16.83 -2.30 27.94
CA GLY A 461 -17.76 -2.83 26.94
C GLY A 461 -17.81 -4.36 26.93
N TYR A 462 -16.65 -5.03 27.08
CA TYR A 462 -16.59 -6.48 27.20
C TYR A 462 -17.38 -6.99 28.42
N LEU A 463 -17.20 -6.37 29.59
CA LEU A 463 -17.87 -6.78 30.82
C LEU A 463 -19.36 -6.44 30.82
N LEU A 464 -19.77 -5.31 30.22
CA LEU A 464 -21.18 -4.89 30.18
C LEU A 464 -21.99 -5.63 29.11
N PHE A 465 -21.44 -5.81 27.90
CA PHE A 465 -22.21 -6.24 26.74
C PHE A 465 -21.77 -7.60 26.17
N GLY A 466 -20.64 -8.17 26.63
CA GLY A 466 -20.06 -9.37 26.03
C GLY A 466 -20.91 -10.63 26.12
N THR A 467 -21.86 -10.69 27.06
CA THR A 467 -22.80 -11.81 27.20
C THR A 467 -24.01 -11.72 26.28
N GLN A 468 -24.35 -10.53 25.77
CA GLN A 468 -25.58 -10.29 25.00
C GLN A 468 -25.32 -9.86 23.56
N VAL A 469 -24.19 -9.21 23.27
CA VAL A 469 -23.91 -8.61 21.95
C VAL A 469 -22.67 -9.26 21.33
N GLU A 470 -22.81 -9.83 20.13
CA GLU A 470 -21.73 -10.54 19.45
C GLU A 470 -20.50 -9.65 19.20
N ASN A 471 -20.71 -8.38 18.87
CA ASN A 471 -19.64 -7.41 18.64
C ASN A 471 -18.75 -7.19 19.89
N PHE A 472 -19.28 -7.48 21.09
CA PHE A 472 -18.55 -7.41 22.36
C PHE A 472 -18.19 -8.79 22.93
N SER A 473 -18.42 -9.89 22.19
CA SER A 473 -18.25 -11.27 22.68
C SER A 473 -16.83 -11.67 23.07
N THR A 474 -15.81 -11.01 22.49
CA THR A 474 -14.39 -11.24 22.82
C THR A 474 -13.70 -9.90 22.96
N PHE A 475 -12.69 -9.82 23.82
CA PHE A 475 -11.93 -8.58 24.04
C PHE A 475 -11.36 -7.98 22.73
N ILE A 476 -10.89 -8.84 21.82
CA ILE A 476 -10.38 -8.41 20.51
C ILE A 476 -11.51 -7.84 19.62
N LYS A 477 -12.68 -8.49 19.58
CA LYS A 477 -13.85 -7.93 18.88
C LYS A 477 -14.32 -6.61 19.49
N CYS A 478 -14.22 -6.42 20.81
CA CYS A 478 -14.52 -5.14 21.47
C CYS A 478 -13.61 -4.02 20.96
N ILE A 479 -12.31 -4.27 20.85
CA ILE A 479 -11.33 -3.32 20.30
C ILE A 479 -11.72 -2.91 18.88
N PHE A 480 -12.04 -3.87 18.01
CA PHE A 480 -12.45 -3.55 16.64
C PHE A 480 -13.79 -2.80 16.60
N THR A 481 -14.75 -3.18 17.44
CA THR A 481 -16.05 -2.51 17.54
C THR A 481 -15.88 -1.06 17.97
N GLN A 482 -14.95 -0.75 18.86
CA GLN A 482 -14.63 0.61 19.25
C GLN A 482 -14.05 1.46 18.14
N PHE A 483 -13.14 0.90 17.33
CA PHE A 483 -12.68 1.58 16.12
C PHE A 483 -13.83 1.82 15.12
N ARG A 484 -14.73 0.84 14.95
CA ARG A 484 -15.93 1.02 14.10
C ARG A 484 -16.84 2.13 14.61
N ILE A 485 -17.04 2.25 15.93
CA ILE A 485 -17.78 3.36 16.53
C ILE A 485 -17.12 4.72 16.20
N ILE A 486 -15.79 4.83 16.24
CA ILE A 486 -15.08 6.07 15.86
C ILE A 486 -15.32 6.43 14.38
N LEU A 487 -15.39 5.42 13.51
CA LEU A 487 -15.68 5.59 12.08
C LEU A 487 -17.17 5.88 11.79
N GLY A 488 -18.04 5.75 12.79
CA GLY A 488 -19.49 5.97 12.66
C GLY A 488 -20.30 4.73 12.27
N ASP A 489 -19.69 3.54 12.24
CA ASP A 489 -20.36 2.26 11.99
C ASP A 489 -20.62 1.52 13.31
N PHE A 490 -21.86 1.55 13.80
CA PHE A 490 -22.22 0.94 15.07
C PHE A 490 -23.69 0.48 15.10
N ASP A 491 -23.94 -0.65 15.76
CA ASP A 491 -25.29 -1.12 16.07
C ASP A 491 -25.70 -0.66 17.47
N TYR A 492 -26.25 0.56 17.54
CA TYR A 492 -26.72 1.13 18.81
C TYR A 492 -27.90 0.36 19.40
N ASN A 493 -28.77 -0.22 18.56
CA ASN A 493 -29.95 -0.93 19.03
C ASN A 493 -29.56 -2.17 19.84
N ALA A 494 -28.53 -2.90 19.40
CA ALA A 494 -27.99 -4.02 20.17
C ALA A 494 -27.44 -3.59 21.54
N ILE A 495 -26.79 -2.43 21.62
CA ILE A 495 -26.21 -1.89 22.87
C ILE A 495 -27.33 -1.44 23.83
N ASP A 496 -28.34 -0.73 23.34
CA ASP A 496 -29.48 -0.28 24.16
C ASP A 496 -30.33 -1.45 24.67
N ASN A 497 -30.56 -2.46 23.82
CA ASN A 497 -31.28 -3.66 24.21
C ASN A 497 -30.53 -4.48 25.27
N ALA A 498 -29.20 -4.48 25.24
CA ALA A 498 -28.40 -5.23 26.22
C ALA A 498 -28.47 -4.60 27.61
N ASN A 499 -28.38 -3.26 27.69
CA ASN A 499 -28.63 -2.54 28.92
C ASN A 499 -29.14 -1.12 28.64
N ARG A 500 -30.42 -0.89 28.93
CA ARG A 500 -31.13 0.35 28.61
C ARG A 500 -30.61 1.60 29.33
N ILE A 501 -29.83 1.44 30.40
CA ILE A 501 -29.26 2.58 31.15
C ILE A 501 -27.76 2.69 30.86
N LEU A 502 -27.01 1.60 31.04
CA LEU A 502 -25.56 1.62 30.88
C LEU A 502 -25.13 1.65 29.40
N GLY A 503 -25.97 1.16 28.49
CA GLY A 503 -25.74 1.20 27.04
C GLY A 503 -25.61 2.63 26.50
N PRO A 504 -26.66 3.47 26.63
CA PRO A 504 -26.60 4.87 26.24
C PRO A 504 -25.50 5.64 26.97
N ALA A 505 -25.32 5.40 28.27
CA ALA A 505 -24.29 6.07 29.06
C ALA A 505 -22.87 5.72 28.57
N TYR A 506 -22.59 4.44 28.30
CA TYR A 506 -21.34 3.99 27.69
C TYR A 506 -21.10 4.67 26.34
N PHE A 507 -22.11 4.64 25.45
CA PHE A 507 -21.99 5.18 24.10
C PHE A 507 -21.73 6.68 24.09
N VAL A 508 -22.55 7.46 24.81
CA VAL A 508 -22.44 8.93 24.88
C VAL A 508 -21.11 9.35 25.49
N THR A 509 -20.68 8.72 26.59
CA THR A 509 -19.41 9.08 27.23
C THR A 509 -18.21 8.69 26.36
N TYR A 510 -18.24 7.54 25.70
CA TYR A 510 -17.19 7.12 24.78
C TYR A 510 -17.04 8.09 23.61
N VAL A 511 -18.15 8.43 22.93
CA VAL A 511 -18.13 9.40 21.83
C VAL A 511 -17.63 10.76 22.33
N PHE A 512 -18.07 11.22 23.50
CA PHE A 512 -17.60 12.48 24.07
C PHE A 512 -16.08 12.51 24.29
N PHE A 513 -15.54 11.56 25.05
CA PHE A 513 -14.12 11.57 25.39
C PHE A 513 -13.23 11.18 24.21
N VAL A 514 -13.58 10.15 23.45
CA VAL A 514 -12.69 9.61 22.41
C VAL A 514 -12.78 10.41 21.12
N PHE A 515 -14.00 10.79 20.69
CA PHE A 515 -14.17 11.54 19.46
C PHE A 515 -13.94 13.04 19.68
N PHE A 516 -14.68 13.69 20.59
CA PHE A 516 -14.58 15.15 20.72
C PHE A 516 -13.33 15.64 21.46
N VAL A 517 -12.82 14.91 22.45
CA VAL A 517 -11.62 15.34 23.18
C VAL A 517 -10.36 14.80 22.52
N LEU A 518 -10.20 13.47 22.45
CA LEU A 518 -8.94 12.86 22.04
C LEU A 518 -8.62 13.06 20.55
N LEU A 519 -9.58 12.89 19.63
CA LEU A 519 -9.32 13.08 18.19
C LEU A 519 -8.97 14.54 17.86
N ASN A 520 -9.65 15.51 18.48
CA ASN A 520 -9.33 16.92 18.29
C ASN A 520 -7.97 17.31 18.88
N MET A 521 -7.55 16.69 19.99
CA MET A 521 -6.21 16.90 20.55
C MET A 521 -5.12 16.36 19.61
N PHE A 522 -5.34 15.20 18.99
CA PHE A 522 -4.45 14.65 17.98
C PHE A 522 -4.27 15.59 16.77
N LEU A 523 -5.38 16.14 16.26
CA LEU A 523 -5.36 17.11 15.16
C LEU A 523 -4.63 18.40 15.55
N ALA A 524 -4.80 18.87 16.79
CA ALA A 524 -4.12 20.05 17.29
C ALA A 524 -2.59 19.88 17.30
N ILE A 525 -2.07 18.75 17.79
CA ILE A 525 -0.62 18.45 17.83
C ILE A 525 -0.02 18.46 16.42
N ILE A 526 -0.71 17.85 15.46
CA ILE A 526 -0.26 17.81 14.06
C ILE A 526 -0.26 19.21 13.45
N ASN A 527 -1.33 19.97 13.66
CA ASN A 527 -1.49 21.31 13.08
C ASN A 527 -0.45 22.31 13.61
N ASP A 528 -0.12 22.23 14.90
CA ASP A 528 0.91 23.07 15.52
C ASP A 528 2.29 22.78 14.91
N THR A 529 2.67 21.50 14.86
CA THR A 529 3.95 21.08 14.28
C THR A 529 4.03 21.39 12.78
N TYR A 530 2.92 21.20 12.05
CA TYR A 530 2.85 21.52 10.62
C TYR A 530 3.08 23.01 10.36
N SER A 531 2.48 23.86 11.19
CA SER A 531 2.65 25.31 11.10
C SER A 531 4.09 25.72 11.38
N GLU A 532 4.72 25.13 12.41
CA GLU A 532 6.13 25.36 12.74
C GLU A 532 7.07 24.98 11.58
N VAL A 533 6.90 23.78 11.02
CA VAL A 533 7.72 23.29 9.90
C VAL A 533 7.48 24.13 8.63
N LYS A 534 6.24 24.59 8.41
CA LYS A 534 5.92 25.49 7.28
C LYS A 534 6.66 26.83 7.40
N GLU A 535 6.72 27.42 8.58
CA GLU A 535 7.45 28.68 8.82
C GLU A 535 8.96 28.50 8.63
N GLU A 536 9.53 27.39 9.11
CA GLU A 536 10.95 27.06 8.94
C GLU A 536 11.33 26.89 7.45
N LEU A 537 10.51 26.19 6.67
CA LEU A 537 10.74 26.02 5.24
C LEU A 537 10.47 27.29 4.42
N ALA A 538 9.65 28.22 4.90
CA ALA A 538 9.50 29.54 4.30
C ALA A 538 10.78 30.40 4.50
N GLY A 539 11.52 30.18 5.59
CA GLY A 539 12.80 30.83 5.88
C GLY A 539 14.00 30.26 5.10
N GLN A 540 13.93 29.01 4.65
CA GLN A 540 14.96 28.42 3.79
C GLN A 540 14.81 28.89 2.33
N LYS A 541 15.87 29.52 1.80
CA LYS A 541 16.00 29.84 0.36
C LYS A 541 15.73 28.57 -0.44
N ASP A 542 14.90 28.67 -1.48
CA ASP A 542 14.52 27.54 -2.31
C ASP A 542 15.76 26.77 -2.78
N GLU A 543 15.97 25.59 -2.19
CA GLU A 543 16.99 24.68 -2.66
C GLU A 543 16.61 24.26 -4.07
N LEU A 544 17.55 24.50 -5.01
CA LEU A 544 17.50 24.13 -6.42
C LEU A 544 16.57 22.96 -6.68
N GLN A 545 15.39 23.27 -7.22
CA GLN A 545 14.38 22.28 -7.51
C GLN A 545 14.87 21.39 -8.66
N LEU A 546 14.38 20.15 -8.69
CA LEU A 546 14.52 19.25 -9.85
C LEU A 546 14.12 19.95 -11.16
N SER A 547 13.17 20.90 -11.08
CA SER A 547 12.76 21.76 -12.19
C SER A 547 13.90 22.64 -12.71
N ASP A 548 14.77 23.16 -11.86
CA ASP A 548 15.90 24.02 -12.26
C ASP A 548 17.06 23.20 -12.84
N LEU A 549 17.32 22.00 -12.31
CA LEU A 549 18.30 21.07 -12.89
C LEU A 549 17.82 20.46 -14.21
N LEU A 550 16.53 20.12 -14.33
CA LEU A 550 15.93 19.69 -15.59
C LEU A 550 15.92 20.84 -16.60
N LYS A 551 15.58 22.07 -16.17
CA LYS A 551 15.73 23.28 -17.01
C LYS A 551 17.16 23.49 -17.43
N GLN A 552 18.14 23.30 -16.54
CA GLN A 552 19.56 23.48 -16.86
C GLN A 552 20.08 22.40 -17.81
N GLY A 553 19.68 21.14 -17.61
CA GLY A 553 19.98 20.01 -18.50
C GLY A 553 19.35 20.18 -19.88
N TYR A 554 18.08 20.58 -19.92
CA TYR A 554 17.34 20.92 -21.14
C TYR A 554 17.95 22.13 -21.85
N ASN A 555 18.28 23.19 -21.12
CA ASN A 555 18.90 24.38 -21.69
C ASN A 555 20.28 24.05 -22.25
N LYS A 556 21.05 23.17 -21.61
CA LYS A 556 22.36 22.71 -22.10
C LYS A 556 22.24 21.88 -23.37
N THR A 557 21.26 20.98 -23.47
CA THR A 557 21.01 20.19 -24.70
C THR A 557 20.44 21.07 -25.81
N LEU A 558 19.53 21.99 -25.52
CA LEU A 558 19.00 22.96 -26.47
C LEU A 558 20.09 23.89 -27.02
N LEU A 559 20.98 24.38 -26.15
CA LEU A 559 22.09 25.25 -26.53
C LEU A 559 23.11 24.49 -27.38
N ARG A 560 23.37 23.21 -27.08
CA ARG A 560 24.19 22.33 -27.93
C ARG A 560 23.59 22.09 -29.32
N LEU A 561 22.27 21.89 -29.41
CA LEU A 561 21.57 21.73 -30.68
C LEU A 561 21.54 23.04 -31.48
N ARG A 562 21.38 24.20 -30.82
CA ARG A 562 21.46 25.53 -31.46
C ARG A 562 22.87 25.82 -32.01
N LEU A 563 23.91 25.58 -31.23
CA LEU A 563 25.30 25.74 -31.69
C LEU A 563 25.64 24.81 -32.85
N ARG A 564 25.11 23.56 -32.85
CA ARG A 564 25.28 22.64 -33.98
C ARG A 564 24.56 23.13 -35.24
N LYS A 565 23.36 23.69 -35.08
CA LYS A 565 22.61 24.32 -36.19
C LYS A 565 23.32 25.55 -36.73
N GLU A 566 23.91 26.40 -35.87
CA GLU A 566 24.71 27.55 -36.30
C GLU A 566 25.91 27.10 -37.12
N ARG A 567 26.68 26.11 -36.65
CA ARG A 567 27.79 25.52 -37.43
C ARG A 567 27.35 25.02 -38.81
N VAL A 568 26.24 24.27 -38.90
CA VAL A 568 25.70 23.80 -40.18
C VAL A 568 25.29 24.97 -41.08
N SER A 569 24.68 26.01 -40.51
CA SER A 569 24.28 27.22 -41.23
C SER A 569 25.46 28.04 -41.73
N ASP A 570 26.56 28.09 -40.98
CA ASP A 570 27.75 28.85 -41.33
C ASP A 570 28.53 28.15 -42.45
N VAL A 571 28.62 26.82 -42.42
CA VAL A 571 29.13 26.01 -43.55
C VAL A 571 28.28 26.22 -44.81
N GLN A 572 26.95 26.31 -44.66
CA GLN A 572 26.06 26.56 -45.79
C GLN A 572 26.23 27.97 -46.38
N LYS A 573 26.53 28.99 -45.56
CA LYS A 573 26.84 30.35 -46.04
C LYS A 573 28.15 30.39 -46.82
N VAL A 574 29.18 29.67 -46.36
CA VAL A 574 30.46 29.55 -47.09
C VAL A 574 30.22 28.96 -48.48
N LEU A 575 29.33 27.97 -48.59
CA LEU A 575 28.95 27.37 -49.88
C LEU A 575 28.06 28.27 -50.75
N GLN A 576 27.33 29.23 -50.18
CA GLN A 576 26.50 30.21 -50.91
C GLN A 576 27.28 31.41 -51.43
N GLY A 577 28.51 31.62 -50.95
CA GLY A 577 29.45 32.65 -51.40
C GLY A 577 30.05 32.36 -52.79
N GLY A 578 29.21 32.14 -53.80
CA GLY A 578 29.44 32.58 -55.19
C GLY A 578 30.70 32.16 -55.97
N GLU A 579 31.33 31.01 -55.73
CA GLU A 579 32.41 30.50 -56.61
C GLU A 579 32.08 29.12 -57.21
N GLN A 580 32.46 28.89 -58.48
CA GLN A 580 32.22 27.62 -59.20
C GLN A 580 33.04 26.44 -58.64
N GLU A 581 34.13 26.72 -57.91
CA GLU A 581 35.01 25.74 -57.26
C GLU A 581 35.50 26.37 -55.94
N THR A 582 35.33 25.67 -54.80
CA THR A 582 35.82 26.16 -53.50
C THR A 582 37.09 25.43 -53.12
N GLN A 583 38.21 26.17 -53.05
CA GLN A 583 39.47 25.63 -52.58
C GLN A 583 39.45 25.44 -51.06
N PHE A 584 40.19 24.43 -50.59
CA PHE A 584 40.34 24.13 -49.16
C PHE A 584 40.82 25.35 -48.36
N GLU A 585 41.77 26.12 -48.90
CA GLU A 585 42.35 27.28 -48.22
C GLU A 585 41.31 28.41 -48.04
N ASP A 586 40.49 28.68 -49.05
CA ASP A 586 39.43 29.69 -49.02
C ASP A 586 38.29 29.30 -48.07
N PHE A 587 37.92 28.01 -48.04
CA PHE A 587 36.98 27.45 -47.07
C PHE A 587 37.49 27.61 -45.62
N THR A 588 38.79 27.41 -45.41
CA THR A 588 39.39 27.52 -44.08
C THR A 588 39.50 28.98 -43.62
N ASN A 589 39.80 29.90 -44.54
CA ASN A 589 39.91 31.33 -44.28
C ASN A 589 38.54 31.97 -43.99
N THR A 590 37.48 31.62 -44.74
CA THR A 590 36.12 32.10 -44.46
C THR A 590 35.57 31.60 -43.13
N LEU A 591 35.88 30.36 -42.74
CA LEU A 591 35.54 29.86 -41.40
C LEU A 591 36.28 30.62 -40.28
N ARG A 592 37.51 31.05 -40.55
CA ARG A 592 38.28 31.91 -39.62
C ARG A 592 37.68 33.31 -39.51
N GLU A 593 37.19 33.88 -40.61
CA GLU A 593 36.50 35.18 -40.65
C GLU A 593 35.14 35.15 -39.92
N LEU A 594 34.45 34.01 -39.94
CA LEU A 594 33.21 33.79 -39.18
C LEU A 594 33.44 33.61 -37.66
N GLY A 595 34.69 33.64 -37.21
CA GLY A 595 35.05 33.66 -35.78
C GLY A 595 35.17 32.29 -35.12
N HIS A 596 35.28 31.22 -35.91
CA HIS A 596 35.49 29.86 -35.38
C HIS A 596 36.88 29.70 -34.76
N ALA A 597 36.94 28.99 -33.62
CA ALA A 597 38.20 28.68 -32.98
C ALA A 597 38.99 27.62 -33.76
N GLU A 598 40.32 27.60 -33.62
CA GLU A 598 41.21 26.77 -34.45
C GLU A 598 40.92 25.26 -34.38
N HIS A 599 40.42 24.78 -33.25
CA HIS A 599 39.98 23.40 -33.05
C HIS A 599 38.64 23.07 -33.76
N GLU A 600 37.74 24.05 -33.89
CA GLU A 600 36.47 23.91 -34.62
C GLU A 600 36.72 23.89 -36.13
N ILE A 601 37.69 24.70 -36.58
CA ILE A 601 38.14 24.72 -37.98
C ILE A 601 38.70 23.35 -38.39
N THR A 602 39.42 22.64 -37.52
CA THR A 602 39.88 21.26 -37.78
C THR A 602 38.74 20.23 -37.90
N GLU A 603 37.63 20.42 -37.18
CA GLU A 603 36.45 19.53 -37.26
C GLU A 603 35.63 19.80 -38.54
N LEU A 604 35.48 21.09 -38.89
CA LEU A 604 34.77 21.53 -40.09
C LEU A 604 35.56 21.21 -41.37
N THR A 605 36.88 21.29 -41.33
CA THR A 605 37.76 20.86 -42.44
C THR A 605 37.78 19.34 -42.60
N ALA A 606 37.58 18.56 -41.53
CA ALA A 606 37.35 17.12 -41.67
C ALA A 606 36.05 16.81 -42.44
N THR A 607 35.04 17.67 -42.33
CA THR A 607 33.81 17.56 -43.12
C THR A 607 34.09 17.85 -44.59
N PHE A 608 34.90 18.86 -44.92
CA PHE A 608 35.39 19.11 -46.29
C PHE A 608 36.10 17.87 -46.88
N THR A 609 37.01 17.24 -46.13
CA THR A 609 37.73 16.03 -46.59
C THR A 609 36.84 14.79 -46.75
N LYS A 610 35.65 14.78 -46.12
CA LYS A 610 34.68 13.68 -46.26
C LYS A 610 33.95 13.75 -47.61
N PHE A 611 33.82 14.94 -48.18
CA PHE A 611 33.09 15.18 -49.42
C PHE A 611 34.00 15.30 -50.66
N ASP A 612 35.28 15.66 -50.48
CA ASP A 612 36.36 15.59 -51.48
C ASP A 612 36.75 14.12 -51.74
N ARG A 613 36.22 13.51 -52.81
CA ARG A 613 36.39 12.07 -53.10
C ARG A 613 37.63 11.75 -53.92
N ASP A 614 38.13 12.71 -54.68
CA ASP A 614 39.30 12.56 -55.54
C ASP A 614 40.59 13.07 -54.89
N GLY A 615 40.49 13.70 -53.71
CA GLY A 615 41.61 14.11 -52.87
C GLY A 615 42.36 15.32 -53.41
N ASN A 616 41.72 16.09 -54.29
CA ASN A 616 42.33 17.20 -55.02
C ASN A 616 42.30 18.53 -54.22
N ARG A 617 41.72 18.53 -53.01
CA ARG A 617 41.54 19.72 -52.12
C ARG A 617 40.66 20.82 -52.71
N ILE A 618 39.80 20.50 -53.68
CA ILE A 618 38.89 21.39 -54.37
C ILE A 618 37.52 20.70 -54.46
N LEU A 619 36.49 21.28 -53.85
CA LEU A 619 35.13 20.73 -53.99
C LEU A 619 34.54 21.14 -55.34
N ASP A 620 34.28 20.15 -56.20
CA ASP A 620 33.62 20.35 -57.50
C ASP A 620 32.11 20.62 -57.34
N GLU A 621 31.44 21.09 -58.41
CA GLU A 621 30.02 21.45 -58.38
C GLU A 621 29.11 20.28 -57.96
N LYS A 622 29.49 19.02 -58.25
CA LYS A 622 28.72 17.82 -57.87
C LYS A 622 28.92 17.47 -56.40
N GLU A 623 30.14 17.61 -55.88
CA GLU A 623 30.50 17.38 -54.48
C GLU A 623 29.91 18.48 -53.58
N GLN A 624 29.99 19.74 -54.00
CA GLN A 624 29.30 20.85 -53.34
C GLN A 624 27.78 20.66 -53.35
N GLY A 625 27.21 20.15 -54.46
CA GLY A 625 25.77 19.84 -54.56
C GLY A 625 25.34 18.77 -53.55
N LYS A 626 26.16 17.72 -53.41
CA LYS A 626 25.91 16.64 -52.45
C LYS A 626 26.09 17.08 -51.00
N MET A 627 27.13 17.85 -50.71
CA MET A 627 27.37 18.43 -49.38
C MET A 627 26.26 19.40 -48.97
N ARG A 628 25.75 20.23 -49.90
CA ARG A 628 24.59 21.09 -49.66
C ARG A 628 23.32 20.31 -49.33
N GLN A 629 23.08 19.20 -50.04
CA GLN A 629 21.91 18.36 -49.79
C GLN A 629 21.96 17.70 -48.41
N ASP A 630 23.11 17.11 -48.05
CA ASP A 630 23.30 16.47 -46.74
C ASP A 630 23.24 17.49 -45.58
N LEU A 631 23.80 18.70 -45.76
CA LEU A 631 23.74 19.77 -44.76
C LEU A 631 22.32 20.35 -44.60
N GLU A 632 21.56 20.47 -45.70
CA GLU A 632 20.15 20.91 -45.63
C GLU A 632 19.29 19.83 -44.95
N GLU A 633 19.53 18.55 -45.21
CA GLU A 633 18.87 17.45 -44.51
C GLU A 633 19.19 17.46 -43.00
N GLU A 634 20.47 17.62 -42.63
CA GLU A 634 20.88 17.73 -41.21
C GLU A 634 20.28 18.99 -40.54
N ARG A 635 20.20 20.12 -41.25
CA ARG A 635 19.59 21.37 -40.77
C ARG A 635 18.09 21.23 -40.54
N VAL A 636 17.37 20.58 -41.46
CA VAL A 636 15.94 20.29 -41.33
C VAL A 636 15.70 19.33 -40.17
N ALA A 637 16.51 18.28 -40.04
CA ALA A 637 16.44 17.36 -38.89
C ALA A 637 16.65 18.09 -37.55
N LEU A 638 17.71 18.91 -37.44
CA LEU A 638 17.98 19.73 -36.25
C LEU A 638 16.84 20.70 -35.94
N ASN A 639 16.24 21.32 -36.95
CA ASN A 639 15.08 22.21 -36.77
C ASN A 639 13.87 21.44 -36.21
N THR A 640 13.55 20.27 -36.78
CA THR A 640 12.43 19.46 -36.28
C THR A 640 12.66 18.95 -34.87
N GLU A 641 13.91 18.64 -34.50
CA GLU A 641 14.28 18.21 -33.16
C GLU A 641 14.16 19.37 -32.15
N ILE A 642 14.69 20.55 -32.48
CA ILE A 642 14.55 21.78 -31.68
C ILE A 642 13.07 22.16 -31.51
N GLU A 643 12.26 22.02 -32.56
CA GLU A 643 10.83 22.35 -32.51
C GLU A 643 10.02 21.33 -31.70
N LYS A 644 10.33 20.03 -31.78
CA LYS A 644 9.75 18.99 -30.91
C LYS A 644 10.09 19.23 -29.44
N LEU A 645 11.34 19.54 -29.14
CA LEU A 645 11.80 19.91 -27.79
C LEU A 645 11.14 21.22 -27.31
N GLY A 646 10.90 22.18 -28.20
CA GLY A 646 10.23 23.45 -27.88
C GLY A 646 8.73 23.29 -27.62
N ARG A 647 8.03 22.46 -28.40
CA ARG A 647 6.60 22.17 -28.21
C ARG A 647 6.32 21.38 -26.93
N SER A 648 7.22 20.51 -26.48
CA SER A 648 7.02 19.75 -25.23
C SER A 648 6.99 20.64 -23.98
N ILE A 649 7.49 21.88 -24.05
CA ILE A 649 7.41 22.86 -22.96
C ILE A 649 6.03 23.52 -22.90
N VAL A 650 5.39 23.77 -24.05
CA VAL A 650 4.10 24.46 -24.12
C VAL A 650 2.93 23.53 -23.72
N SER A 651 3.16 22.20 -23.69
CA SER A 651 2.13 21.20 -23.43
C SER A 651 2.27 20.45 -22.09
N SER A 652 2.70 21.11 -21.02
CA SER A 652 2.48 20.58 -19.65
C SER A 652 1.24 21.25 -19.05
N PRO A 653 0.11 20.53 -18.88
CA PRO A 653 -1.09 21.09 -18.27
C PRO A 653 -1.03 20.98 -16.73
N GLN A 654 -1.49 22.03 -16.03
CA GLN A 654 -2.02 21.91 -14.68
C GLN A 654 -3.46 21.35 -14.76
N GLY A 655 -3.80 20.35 -13.92
CA GLY A 655 -5.14 19.74 -13.82
C GLY A 655 -6.20 20.71 -13.29
N GLU A 656 -7.52 20.45 -13.27
CA GLU A 656 -8.36 19.24 -13.41
C GLU A 656 -9.76 19.65 -13.97
N SER A 657 -10.47 18.73 -14.65
CA SER A 657 -11.90 18.38 -14.44
C SER A 657 -12.48 17.57 -15.63
N GLY A 658 -13.46 16.72 -15.32
CA GLY A 658 -13.95 15.57 -16.11
C GLY A 658 -14.76 15.83 -17.40
N PRO A 659 -15.42 14.80 -17.94
CA PRO A 659 -15.49 14.55 -19.38
C PRO A 659 -16.78 15.04 -20.02
N GLU A 660 -16.69 15.91 -21.02
CA GLU A 660 -17.62 16.02 -22.15
C GLU A 660 -17.20 17.20 -23.04
N ALA A 661 -16.72 16.91 -24.26
CA ALA A 661 -16.88 17.75 -25.46
C ALA A 661 -15.91 17.28 -26.56
N ALA A 662 -16.25 16.17 -27.21
CA ALA A 662 -15.95 16.07 -28.63
C ALA A 662 -16.90 17.03 -29.37
N ARG A 663 -16.35 17.89 -30.23
CA ARG A 663 -17.00 18.85 -31.16
C ARG A 663 -17.24 20.27 -30.61
N ALA A 664 -16.29 21.15 -30.90
CA ALA A 664 -16.56 22.43 -31.58
C ALA A 664 -15.23 22.99 -32.11
N GLY A 665 -15.17 23.22 -33.43
CA GLY A 665 -14.05 23.91 -34.06
C GLY A 665 -14.04 25.38 -33.64
N GLY A 666 -12.84 25.87 -33.34
CA GLY A 666 -12.58 27.26 -33.01
C GLY A 666 -11.09 27.45 -32.78
N TRP A 667 -10.30 27.35 -33.85
CA TRP A 667 -8.89 27.73 -33.82
C TRP A 667 -8.83 29.25 -33.60
N VAL A 668 -8.41 29.67 -32.41
CA VAL A 668 -7.98 31.06 -32.19
C VAL A 668 -6.65 31.21 -32.89
N SER A 669 -6.56 32.15 -33.85
CA SER A 669 -5.32 32.36 -34.60
C SER A 669 -4.24 32.94 -33.67
N GLY A 670 -2.98 32.58 -33.90
CA GLY A 670 -1.85 33.06 -33.09
C GLY A 670 -1.74 34.59 -33.02
N GLU A 671 -2.31 35.32 -33.98
CA GLU A 671 -2.36 36.79 -33.97
C GLU A 671 -3.37 37.34 -32.96
N GLU A 672 -4.51 36.67 -32.76
CA GLU A 672 -5.50 37.08 -31.75
C GLU A 672 -4.96 36.88 -30.33
N PHE A 673 -4.21 35.80 -30.10
CA PHE A 673 -3.52 35.56 -28.84
C PHE A 673 -2.44 36.62 -28.57
N TYR A 674 -1.60 36.94 -29.57
CA TYR A 674 -0.59 38.00 -29.44
C TYR A 674 -1.20 39.38 -29.19
N MET A 675 -2.33 39.71 -29.84
CA MET A 675 -3.05 40.95 -29.55
C MET A 675 -3.64 40.96 -28.14
N LEU A 676 -4.15 39.84 -27.64
CA LEU A 676 -4.67 39.73 -26.27
C LEU A 676 -3.54 39.87 -25.24
N THR A 677 -2.42 39.19 -25.42
CA THR A 677 -1.26 39.27 -24.53
C THR A 677 -0.70 40.70 -24.48
N ARG A 678 -0.69 41.41 -25.62
CA ARG A 678 -0.29 42.82 -25.67
C ARG A 678 -1.26 43.73 -24.91
N ARG A 679 -2.58 43.49 -25.00
CA ARG A 679 -3.59 44.23 -24.24
C ARG A 679 -3.53 43.94 -22.74
N VAL A 680 -3.22 42.69 -22.35
CA VAL A 680 -3.04 42.31 -20.94
C VAL A 680 -1.78 42.96 -20.36
N MET A 681 -0.65 42.98 -21.08
CA MET A 681 0.54 43.72 -20.65
C MET A 681 0.30 45.22 -20.50
N GLN A 682 -0.51 45.82 -21.40
CA GLN A 682 -0.90 47.22 -21.29
C GLN A 682 -1.80 47.48 -20.09
N LEU A 683 -2.70 46.55 -19.75
CA LEU A 683 -3.50 46.63 -18.53
C LEU A 683 -2.64 46.47 -17.29
N GLU A 684 -1.62 45.60 -17.32
CA GLU A 684 -0.69 45.37 -16.21
C GLU A 684 0.15 46.61 -15.91
N THR A 685 0.64 47.30 -16.95
CA THR A 685 1.37 48.58 -16.78
C THR A 685 0.45 49.71 -16.30
N VAL A 686 -0.82 49.74 -16.72
CA VAL A 686 -1.80 50.68 -16.16
C VAL A 686 -2.12 50.35 -14.71
N LEU A 687 -2.21 49.07 -14.35
CA LEU A 687 -2.47 48.59 -12.99
C LEU A 687 -1.29 48.93 -12.07
N GLU A 688 -0.04 48.77 -12.51
CA GLU A 688 1.16 49.23 -11.79
C GLU A 688 1.12 50.75 -11.56
N GLY A 689 0.70 51.52 -12.58
CA GLY A 689 0.48 52.95 -12.45
C GLY A 689 -0.57 53.30 -11.38
N VAL A 690 -1.72 52.61 -11.39
CA VAL A 690 -2.80 52.80 -10.41
C VAL A 690 -2.38 52.38 -9.00
N VAL A 691 -1.66 51.26 -8.85
CA VAL A 691 -1.11 50.80 -7.56
C VAL A 691 -0.12 51.82 -7.02
N SER A 692 0.75 52.39 -7.87
CA SER A 692 1.68 53.45 -7.45
C SER A 692 0.95 54.71 -6.99
N GLN A 693 -0.20 55.05 -7.60
CA GLN A 693 -1.02 56.18 -7.17
C GLN A 693 -1.77 55.87 -5.86
N ILE A 694 -2.24 54.63 -5.68
CA ILE A 694 -2.84 54.18 -4.42
C ILE A 694 -1.81 54.24 -3.29
N ASP A 695 -0.56 53.86 -3.54
CA ASP A 695 0.53 53.96 -2.56
C ASP A 695 0.93 55.42 -2.28
N ALA A 696 0.91 56.28 -3.30
CA ALA A 696 1.11 57.73 -3.13
C ALA A 696 -0.03 58.39 -2.33
N VAL A 697 -1.27 57.95 -2.51
CA VAL A 697 -2.43 58.41 -1.75
C VAL A 697 -2.39 57.85 -0.32
N SER A 698 -2.07 56.57 -0.14
CA SER A 698 -1.92 55.91 1.17
C SER A 698 -0.80 56.55 2.00
N SER A 699 0.34 56.87 1.38
CA SER A 699 1.43 57.60 2.04
C SER A 699 1.05 59.03 2.39
N LYS A 700 0.32 59.76 1.53
CA LYS A 700 -0.26 61.08 1.87
C LYS A 700 -1.30 60.99 2.99
N LEU A 701 -2.13 59.94 3.03
CA LEU A 701 -3.11 59.69 4.07
C LEU A 701 -2.41 59.44 5.42
N LYS A 702 -1.38 58.59 5.45
CA LYS A 702 -0.52 58.37 6.62
C LYS A 702 0.20 59.64 7.07
N MET A 703 0.56 60.52 6.13
CA MET A 703 1.19 61.80 6.46
C MET A 703 0.19 62.82 7.04
N LEU A 704 -1.07 62.80 6.59
CA LEU A 704 -2.17 63.60 7.14
C LEU A 704 -2.62 63.08 8.52
N GLU A 705 -2.59 61.76 8.72
CA GLU A 705 -2.84 61.09 9.99
C GLU A 705 -1.74 61.42 11.02
N ARG A 706 -0.46 61.41 10.62
CA ARG A 706 0.65 61.90 11.46
C ARG A 706 0.60 63.39 11.78
N LYS A 707 -0.02 64.22 10.91
CA LYS A 707 -0.19 65.66 11.16
C LYS A 707 -1.42 65.98 12.03
N GLY A 708 -2.24 64.99 12.39
CA GLY A 708 -3.35 65.14 13.34
C GLY A 708 -4.60 65.81 12.78
N TRP A 709 -4.84 65.74 11.47
CA TRP A 709 -6.00 66.38 10.81
C TRP A 709 -7.21 65.45 10.60
N LEU A 710 -7.17 64.21 11.12
CA LEU A 710 -8.27 63.24 11.02
C LEU A 710 -8.57 62.62 12.39
N ALA A 711 -9.84 62.57 12.76
CA ALA A 711 -10.32 61.95 14.01
C ALA A 711 -10.38 60.41 13.88
N PRO A 712 -10.09 59.63 14.94
CA PRO A 712 -10.04 58.17 14.87
C PRO A 712 -11.43 57.53 14.89
N SER A 713 -11.62 56.51 14.04
CA SER A 713 -12.83 55.65 13.97
C SER A 713 -12.67 54.39 14.85
N PRO A 714 -13.75 53.81 15.43
CA PRO A 714 -13.66 52.80 16.49
C PRO A 714 -13.74 51.33 16.01
N GLY A 715 -13.06 50.44 16.76
CA GLY A 715 -13.17 48.97 16.70
C GLY A 715 -12.08 48.34 15.82
N VAL A 716 -11.26 47.39 16.26
CA VAL A 716 -11.52 46.20 17.09
C VAL A 716 -10.30 45.94 18.00
N LYS A 717 -10.58 45.56 19.25
CA LYS A 717 -9.61 45.20 20.28
C LYS A 717 -9.14 43.75 20.07
N GLU A 718 -7.83 43.53 20.11
CA GLU A 718 -7.29 42.28 20.65
C GLU A 718 -6.03 42.56 21.47
N GLN A 719 -6.02 42.00 22.68
CA GLN A 719 -5.07 42.23 23.75
C GLN A 719 -3.84 41.33 23.58
N ALA A 720 -2.64 41.90 23.77
CA ALA A 720 -1.45 41.14 24.17
C ALA A 720 -0.92 41.72 25.49
N ILE A 721 -1.10 40.96 26.56
CA ILE A 721 -0.42 41.07 27.87
C ILE A 721 0.84 40.19 27.71
N TRP A 722 2.07 40.59 28.04
CA TRP A 722 2.67 40.61 29.38
C TRP A 722 4.08 41.23 29.39
N LYS A 723 4.38 42.08 30.40
CA LYS A 723 5.63 42.05 31.21
C LYS A 723 5.35 42.68 32.60
N HIS A 724 5.52 41.88 33.64
CA HIS A 724 5.39 42.14 35.10
C HIS A 724 6.58 42.98 35.67
N PRO A 725 6.68 43.27 37.00
CA PRO A 725 5.72 43.77 38.02
C PRO A 725 6.34 44.85 38.97
N GLN A 726 5.58 45.45 39.92
CA GLN A 726 5.96 45.72 41.34
C GLN A 726 4.86 46.50 42.14
N PRO A 727 4.89 46.56 43.51
CA PRO A 727 3.81 46.04 44.37
C PRO A 727 2.90 47.07 45.08
N ALA A 728 1.88 46.53 45.77
CA ALA A 728 0.77 47.17 46.51
C ALA A 728 1.20 47.98 47.77
N PRO A 729 0.29 48.70 48.50
CA PRO A 729 -0.70 48.04 49.37
C PRO A 729 -2.10 48.72 49.56
N ALA A 730 -3.08 47.88 49.95
CA ALA A 730 -4.18 48.05 50.94
C ALA A 730 -5.10 49.31 50.86
N VAL A 731 -6.43 49.22 50.99
CA VAL A 731 -7.19 48.81 52.19
C VAL A 731 -8.68 48.58 51.81
N THR A 732 -9.26 47.51 52.34
CA THR A 732 -10.69 47.12 52.38
C THR A 732 -11.43 47.82 53.55
N PRO A 733 -12.65 47.47 54.03
CA PRO A 733 -13.74 46.60 53.54
C PRO A 733 -15.11 47.38 53.58
N ASP A 734 -16.27 47.00 53.02
CA ASP A 734 -17.21 45.87 53.27
C ASP A 734 -18.68 46.40 53.12
N PRO A 735 -19.77 45.60 53.20
CA PRO A 735 -20.64 45.40 52.03
C PRO A 735 -22.17 45.46 52.33
N TRP A 736 -22.96 44.93 51.39
CA TRP A 736 -24.36 44.44 51.44
C TRP A 736 -25.46 45.29 50.78
N GLY A 737 -26.30 44.60 49.99
CA GLY A 737 -27.66 45.05 49.69
C GLY A 737 -28.20 44.62 48.32
N VAL A 738 -28.87 43.47 48.28
CA VAL A 738 -29.70 42.96 47.18
C VAL A 738 -31.13 43.53 47.30
N GLN A 739 -31.78 43.94 46.19
CA GLN A 739 -33.17 43.61 45.79
C GLN A 739 -33.79 44.58 44.76
N GLY A 740 -34.46 44.01 43.73
CA GLY A 740 -35.88 44.32 43.45
C GLY A 740 -36.27 45.09 42.16
N GLY A 741 -37.30 44.57 41.48
CA GLY A 741 -38.22 45.28 40.54
C GLY A 741 -37.88 45.08 39.05
N GLN A 742 -38.62 44.38 38.18
CA GLN A 742 -40.05 44.27 37.83
C GLN A 742 -40.57 45.32 36.81
N GLU A 743 -41.09 44.77 35.70
CA GLU A 743 -42.10 45.28 34.74
C GLU A 743 -41.77 46.34 33.65
N SER A 744 -42.09 45.95 32.39
CA SER A 744 -43.09 46.55 31.46
C SER A 744 -42.65 46.84 30.01
N GLU A 745 -43.18 46.00 29.09
CA GLU A 745 -43.86 46.24 27.79
C GLU A 745 -43.55 47.51 26.94
N VAL A 746 -43.15 47.48 25.64
CA VAL A 746 -43.85 47.14 24.35
C VAL A 746 -43.51 48.28 23.33
N PRO A 747 -43.64 48.20 21.96
CA PRO A 747 -43.23 47.22 20.93
C PRO A 747 -42.54 47.86 19.68
N TYR A 748 -41.96 47.06 18.76
CA TYR A 748 -42.09 47.33 17.31
C TYR A 748 -41.87 46.08 16.43
N LYS A 749 -42.79 45.90 15.47
CA LYS A 749 -42.86 44.99 14.30
C LYS A 749 -41.66 45.19 13.34
N ARG A 750 -41.27 44.38 12.35
CA ARG A 750 -41.64 43.10 11.69
C ARG A 750 -40.58 42.93 10.55
N GLU A 751 -40.44 41.70 10.00
CA GLU A 751 -39.65 41.26 8.81
C GLU A 751 -38.25 40.72 9.18
N GLU A 752 -37.78 39.52 8.83
CA GLU A 752 -38.20 38.45 7.91
C GLU A 752 -37.47 37.15 8.34
N GLU A 753 -38.17 36.07 8.68
CA GLU A 753 -37.62 34.70 8.82
C GLU A 753 -38.78 33.70 8.71
N ALA A 754 -38.94 33.04 7.56
CA ALA A 754 -39.64 31.75 7.42
C ALA A 754 -39.65 31.29 5.95
N LEU A 755 -38.57 30.68 5.47
CA LEU A 755 -38.55 29.89 4.23
C LEU A 755 -37.30 29.02 4.19
N GLU A 756 -37.30 27.87 4.86
CA GLU A 756 -36.67 26.61 4.37
C GLU A 756 -36.82 25.41 5.33
N GLU A 757 -38.05 25.16 5.80
CA GLU A 757 -38.42 23.81 6.25
C GLU A 757 -39.74 23.41 5.58
N ARG A 758 -39.64 22.72 4.44
CA ARG A 758 -40.62 21.74 3.92
C ARG A 758 -40.22 21.25 2.52
N ARG A 759 -39.55 20.10 2.49
CA ARG A 759 -39.39 19.07 1.43
C ARG A 759 -38.13 18.31 1.84
N LEU A 760 -38.10 17.03 2.17
CA LEU A 760 -38.91 15.90 1.74
C LEU A 760 -39.11 14.94 2.92
N SER A 761 -40.36 14.59 3.20
CA SER A 761 -40.69 13.33 3.85
C SER A 761 -41.96 12.77 3.22
N ARG A 762 -41.82 11.56 2.64
CA ARG A 762 -42.86 10.60 2.23
C ARG A 762 -43.69 10.99 1.00
N GLY A 763 -43.98 10.09 0.05
CA GLY A 763 -43.74 8.66 -0.04
C GLY A 763 -44.48 8.11 -1.28
N GLU A 764 -43.91 7.05 -1.87
CA GLU A 764 -44.52 5.90 -2.58
C GLU A 764 -45.87 6.04 -3.34
N ILE A 765 -45.79 5.91 -4.69
CA ILE A 765 -46.36 4.87 -5.61
C ILE A 765 -47.72 4.22 -5.19
N PRO A 766 -48.77 4.08 -6.07
CA PRO A 766 -48.70 3.16 -7.23
C PRO A 766 -49.53 3.42 -8.53
N MET A 767 -49.05 2.74 -9.59
CA MET A 767 -49.72 2.10 -10.75
C MET A 767 -50.77 2.84 -11.60
N LEU A 768 -50.55 2.91 -12.94
CA LEU A 768 -51.30 2.16 -13.98
C LEU A 768 -50.96 2.61 -15.44
N GLN A 769 -50.71 1.61 -16.29
CA GLN A 769 -51.06 1.49 -17.72
C GLN A 769 -50.91 2.70 -18.69
N ARG A 770 -50.00 2.57 -19.67
CA ARG A 770 -50.30 2.34 -21.12
C ARG A 770 -49.05 2.52 -22.00
N SER A 771 -49.06 1.74 -23.09
CA SER A 771 -48.17 1.66 -24.27
C SER A 771 -46.78 1.08 -24.08
#